data_AF-A0A939YKR1-F1
#
_entry.id   AF-A0A939YKR1-F1
#
_cell.length_a   1.000
_cell.length_b   1.000
_cell.length_c   1.000
_cell.angle_alpha   90.00
_cell.angle_beta   90.00
_cell.angle_gamma   90.00
#
_symmetry.space_group_name_H-M   'P 1'
#
loop_
_entity.id
_entity.type
_entity.pdbx_description
1 polymer ?
#
loop_
_entity_poly.entity_id
_entity_poly.type
_entity_poly.pdbx_seq_one_letter_code
_entity_poly.pdbx_strand_id
1 'polypeptide(L)'
;MKKLLSLLLALLLVSAAIAGCGGNGEDTTGTITTAPESQTDNDAPVPVGDGVAVGSLRVNYEKEPCCVEGQPMLSWVIASNVRGTVQSSYRVKVAETADKLSSADLVWDSGVVISDACTLIECGGELKEAVRYYWSVTVTDNKGNSAESAPSSFVTALTENGFSGASWITENTEGSNIVNFYESNWIWLLNDDSQGTIPEKTEYFRYSFDINKDVTYAAVIFTADDYGELYVNGEKTVTITREGGWQHAGSANVTEIIKQGKNLLACRIINGEYGYGAAIVKLLIKYADGSSEVIVSDGDWLGTEKYDAEWYKPDASETGYAKVNSVTGYGGSPWNQQVSVGNADKSAPMLRREFEVGEGVVSAKLFASAAGLYAAYVNGVKSGNSALDPGRAEYDKRIMYQCCDVTDQIKTGTNAIGAMLGRGWYIGAYSPYNATVPAFICKLVIDYADGTRQHVCSDDKWSVTTDGPITYDDIFNGEHYDAGKEKDGWTDAGYDAGDWDKVSVTTAKTLGVGTLCPQLSGTVQVMDTVTAKSFNKVGKTTFIYDFGQNLTGVASVKLKGKAGTKVTLRHGEMLNDGSSGSDGAKGTLYTANLRSAQATDEYILKGDENGEIYSPVFTYHGFRYMEISGLSEAPDISDVKALVLYSYMEDTGSITTSDTLINALISNTYWGQRGNFLSTPTDCPQRDERMGWSGDAQIFCGTAAYNMNVKTFFDKYITDLNDAQRSDGSYPDVAPQTNRAQYTGSGNNAWGDAGVIIPWIMYVRYGDISYIEKYYSNMKRYARYLTTTSNNHIRSRSAYGDWLSIGESTPVSVTDTAYCIRVMDILEKMATLLGRSSDATRFADEARQYREAWTKNFLSSSGKLKHDTQTAYLVALAFDIVPEENRQALADRLNAKIVHNGNKLTTGFIGCPILLPMLCKYGYTETAFALLQQEEYPSWKYPILQGATTIWERWNSYTIENGFGDAGMNSFNHYSYGSVTEWIYSTLVGITCDENAPGFSHFFLEPLCGGGITEVSGQYESIRGLIKSAWKAEGDVIKMYECAVPANTTATLYLPAADAGSVTESGKPLSEAAGLTVVSAENGIVTIRLGSGQYCFEIK
;
A
#
# COMPACT_ATOMS: atom_id res chain seq x y z
N MET A 1 4.31 43.51 -28.19
CA MET A 1 3.06 43.06 -28.84
C MET A 1 3.13 42.72 -30.34
N LYS A 2 4.22 42.97 -31.08
CA LYS A 2 4.43 42.41 -32.45
C LYS A 2 5.60 41.41 -32.57
N LYS A 3 6.14 40.95 -31.44
CA LYS A 3 7.10 39.83 -31.34
C LYS A 3 6.57 38.64 -30.51
N LEU A 4 5.31 38.69 -30.06
CA LEU A 4 4.60 37.57 -29.41
C LEU A 4 3.68 36.82 -30.39
N LEU A 5 3.51 37.31 -31.62
CA LEU A 5 2.64 36.70 -32.64
C LEU A 5 3.40 35.77 -33.61
N SER A 6 4.72 35.69 -33.50
CA SER A 6 5.58 34.88 -34.37
C SER A 6 6.05 33.57 -33.73
N LEU A 7 5.76 33.33 -32.45
CA LEU A 7 6.04 32.04 -31.77
C LEU A 7 4.81 31.14 -31.66
N LEU A 8 3.61 31.65 -31.97
CA LEU A 8 2.34 30.91 -31.94
C LEU A 8 1.95 30.29 -33.29
N LEU A 9 2.80 30.42 -34.32
CA LEU A 9 2.53 29.91 -35.66
C LEU A 9 3.32 28.63 -36.03
N ALA A 10 4.03 28.02 -35.08
CA ALA A 10 4.79 26.77 -35.29
C ALA A 10 4.21 25.56 -34.52
N LEU A 11 3.06 25.70 -33.86
CA LEU A 11 2.45 24.65 -33.02
C LEU A 11 1.01 24.28 -33.42
N LEU A 12 0.57 24.68 -34.62
CA LEU A 12 -0.75 24.34 -35.15
C LEU A 12 -0.64 23.84 -36.59
N LEU A 13 -0.19 22.60 -36.74
CA LEU A 13 -0.38 21.76 -37.92
C LEU A 13 -0.23 20.29 -37.48
N VAL A 14 -1.34 19.67 -37.04
CA VAL A 14 -1.88 18.34 -37.43
C VAL A 14 -3.09 18.06 -36.53
N SER A 15 -4.27 18.47 -36.96
CA SER A 15 -5.55 17.81 -36.65
C SER A 15 -6.66 18.45 -37.48
N ALA A 16 -7.01 17.81 -38.59
CA ALA A 16 -8.19 18.15 -39.37
C ALA A 16 -8.74 16.93 -40.10
N ALA A 17 -10.08 16.90 -40.17
CA ALA A 17 -11.02 15.96 -40.79
C ALA A 17 -11.43 14.79 -39.87
N ILE A 18 -12.70 14.63 -39.46
CA ILE A 18 -13.97 14.92 -40.16
C ILE A 18 -15.06 15.42 -39.17
N ALA A 19 -15.71 16.52 -39.56
CA ALA A 19 -16.93 17.12 -38.99
C ALA A 19 -18.21 16.37 -39.48
N GLY A 20 -19.42 16.50 -38.92
CA GLY A 20 -19.98 17.42 -37.94
C GLY A 20 -21.53 17.41 -37.96
N CYS A 21 -22.14 18.11 -36.99
CA CYS A 21 -23.49 18.72 -36.88
C CYS A 21 -23.98 18.50 -35.43
N GLY A 22 -24.35 19.47 -34.60
CA GLY A 22 -24.59 20.91 -34.73
C GLY A 22 -25.71 21.27 -33.75
N GLY A 23 -25.51 22.26 -32.88
CA GLY A 23 -26.60 22.82 -32.05
C GLY A 23 -26.18 23.46 -30.73
N ASN A 24 -26.20 24.80 -30.69
CA ASN A 24 -25.90 25.65 -29.53
C ASN A 24 -26.98 25.59 -28.44
N GLY A 25 -26.56 25.75 -27.17
CA GLY A 25 -27.38 26.17 -26.05
C GLY A 25 -26.52 26.44 -24.81
N GLU A 26 -26.49 27.70 -24.35
CA GLU A 26 -25.92 28.11 -23.07
C GLU A 26 -26.66 27.43 -21.92
N ASP A 27 -25.96 26.83 -20.96
CA ASP A 27 -26.48 26.72 -19.60
C ASP A 27 -25.38 26.63 -18.53
N THR A 28 -25.60 27.37 -17.45
CA THR A 28 -24.74 27.53 -16.29
C THR A 28 -24.99 26.41 -15.29
N THR A 29 -24.10 25.42 -15.19
CA THR A 29 -23.98 24.55 -14.01
C THR A 29 -22.54 24.09 -13.83
N GLY A 30 -22.01 24.24 -12.61
CA GLY A 30 -20.69 23.75 -12.22
C GLY A 30 -20.66 22.22 -12.27
N THR A 31 -19.92 21.68 -13.23
CA THR A 31 -19.70 20.25 -13.39
C THR A 31 -18.42 19.87 -12.67
N ILE A 32 -18.57 18.85 -11.82
CA ILE A 32 -17.50 18.17 -11.11
C ILE A 32 -16.52 17.58 -12.13
N THR A 33 -15.24 17.74 -11.79
CA THR A 33 -14.05 17.38 -12.55
C THR A 33 -14.12 15.99 -13.17
N THR A 34 -13.80 15.96 -14.47
CA THR A 34 -13.42 14.79 -15.26
C THR A 34 -12.32 13.98 -14.58
N ALA A 35 -12.31 12.67 -14.83
CA ALA A 35 -11.22 11.75 -14.47
C ALA A 35 -9.85 12.40 -14.78
N PRO A 36 -8.81 12.15 -13.96
CA PRO A 36 -7.50 12.73 -14.19
C PRO A 36 -7.04 12.36 -15.59
N GLU A 37 -6.60 13.36 -16.37
CA GLU A 37 -5.84 13.13 -17.59
C GLU A 37 -4.62 12.29 -17.18
N SER A 38 -4.66 11.00 -17.50
CA SER A 38 -3.52 10.13 -17.31
C SER A 38 -2.37 10.67 -18.15
N GLN A 39 -1.20 10.83 -17.54
CA GLN A 39 0.06 10.87 -18.29
C GLN A 39 0.20 9.52 -19.01
N THR A 40 -0.45 9.39 -20.16
CA THR A 40 -0.20 8.31 -21.10
C THR A 40 1.08 8.68 -21.83
N ASP A 41 2.21 8.20 -21.31
CA ASP A 41 3.34 7.87 -22.18
C ASP A 41 2.79 6.88 -23.22
N ASN A 42 2.44 7.41 -24.39
CA ASN A 42 1.85 6.65 -25.50
C ASN A 42 2.93 5.77 -26.16
N ASP A 43 3.36 4.74 -25.43
CA ASP A 43 4.19 3.63 -25.91
C ASP A 43 3.37 2.59 -26.71
N ALA A 44 2.05 2.78 -26.79
CA ALA A 44 1.17 1.89 -27.54
C ALA A 44 1.58 1.88 -29.01
N PRO A 45 1.85 0.69 -29.60
CA PRO A 45 2.26 0.62 -31.00
C PRO A 45 1.13 1.10 -31.91
N VAL A 46 1.45 1.97 -32.87
CA VAL A 46 0.49 2.50 -33.84
C VAL A 46 0.81 1.96 -35.24
N PRO A 47 -0.08 1.17 -35.87
CA PRO A 47 0.12 0.64 -37.21
C PRO A 47 -0.12 1.73 -38.28
N VAL A 48 0.68 1.72 -39.35
CA VAL A 48 0.51 2.59 -40.52
C VAL A 48 -0.18 1.82 -41.65
N GLY A 49 -1.32 2.31 -42.13
CA GLY A 49 -2.12 1.64 -43.16
C GLY A 49 -2.54 0.23 -42.73
N ASP A 50 -2.41 -0.75 -43.62
CA ASP A 50 -2.71 -2.17 -43.35
C ASP A 50 -1.55 -2.94 -42.69
N GLY A 51 -0.55 -2.23 -42.13
CA GLY A 51 0.62 -2.81 -41.51
C GLY A 51 0.39 -3.38 -40.10
N VAL A 52 1.44 -4.02 -39.57
CA VAL A 52 1.58 -4.42 -38.16
C VAL A 52 2.55 -3.46 -37.46
N ALA A 53 2.34 -3.23 -36.17
CA ALA A 53 3.27 -2.51 -35.30
C ALA A 53 3.49 -3.33 -34.00
N VAL A 54 4.67 -3.19 -33.41
CA VAL A 54 5.05 -3.86 -32.15
C VAL A 54 5.69 -2.85 -31.21
N GLY A 55 5.32 -2.90 -29.93
CA GLY A 55 5.69 -1.90 -28.93
C GLY A 55 5.26 -2.32 -27.53
N SER A 56 5.15 -1.35 -26.61
CA SER A 56 4.88 -1.58 -25.18
C SER A 56 5.74 -2.72 -24.61
N LEU A 57 7.05 -2.65 -24.86
CA LEU A 57 8.00 -3.67 -24.43
C LEU A 57 8.09 -3.71 -22.90
N ARG A 58 8.06 -4.92 -22.35
CA ARG A 58 8.09 -5.16 -20.90
C ARG A 58 9.07 -6.25 -20.53
N VAL A 59 9.68 -6.07 -19.36
CA VAL A 59 10.52 -7.07 -18.70
C VAL A 59 9.90 -7.35 -17.34
N ASN A 60 9.52 -8.61 -17.07
CA ASN A 60 8.83 -9.01 -15.84
C ASN A 60 7.62 -8.10 -15.52
N TYR A 61 6.81 -7.80 -16.55
CA TYR A 61 5.65 -6.89 -16.50
C TYR A 61 5.94 -5.38 -16.39
N GLU A 62 7.19 -4.97 -16.20
CA GLU A 62 7.56 -3.58 -15.99
C GLU A 62 8.21 -2.95 -17.24
N LYS A 63 8.06 -1.63 -17.37
CA LYS A 63 8.76 -0.84 -18.39
C LYS A 63 10.15 -0.49 -17.87
N GLU A 64 11.17 -0.84 -18.65
CA GLU A 64 12.57 -0.53 -18.37
C GLU A 64 13.06 -0.74 -16.93
N PRO A 65 12.76 -1.88 -16.28
CA PRO A 65 13.07 -2.06 -14.87
C PRO A 65 14.57 -1.98 -14.59
N CYS A 66 14.92 -1.32 -13.48
CA CYS A 66 16.23 -1.43 -12.84
C CYS A 66 16.11 -2.45 -11.70
N CYS A 67 17.07 -3.36 -11.58
CA CYS A 67 17.08 -4.45 -10.58
C CYS A 67 16.36 -5.74 -11.01
N VAL A 68 16.55 -6.19 -12.26
CA VAL A 68 16.00 -7.47 -12.72
C VAL A 68 16.80 -8.66 -12.20
N GLU A 69 16.20 -9.47 -11.34
CA GLU A 69 16.79 -10.72 -10.84
C GLU A 69 16.67 -11.86 -11.86
N GLY A 70 17.68 -12.73 -11.92
CA GLY A 70 17.62 -13.97 -12.69
C GLY A 70 17.53 -13.74 -14.20
N GLN A 71 16.76 -14.58 -14.88
CA GLN A 71 16.52 -14.46 -16.32
C GLN A 71 15.29 -13.58 -16.60
N PRO A 72 15.45 -12.46 -17.33
CA PRO A 72 14.36 -11.57 -17.71
C PRO A 72 13.26 -12.25 -18.53
N MET A 73 12.00 -11.98 -18.21
CA MET A 73 10.83 -12.41 -19.00
C MET A 73 10.33 -11.27 -19.89
N LEU A 74 10.47 -11.43 -21.20
CA LEU A 74 10.22 -10.40 -22.21
C LEU A 74 8.78 -10.50 -22.75
N SER A 75 8.09 -9.37 -22.85
CA SER A 75 6.72 -9.31 -23.42
C SER A 75 6.56 -8.08 -24.32
N TRP A 76 5.67 -8.18 -25.31
CA TRP A 76 5.37 -7.10 -26.24
C TRP A 76 3.90 -7.09 -26.66
N VAL A 77 3.40 -5.90 -27.02
CA VAL A 77 2.07 -5.70 -27.58
C VAL A 77 2.16 -5.56 -29.09
N ILE A 78 1.17 -6.13 -29.79
CA ILE A 78 1.05 -6.07 -31.24
C ILE A 78 -0.20 -5.24 -31.57
N ALA A 79 -0.06 -4.31 -32.51
CA ALA A 79 -1.18 -3.54 -33.03
C ALA A 79 -1.29 -3.71 -34.55
N SER A 80 -2.53 -3.73 -35.04
CA SER A 80 -2.85 -3.82 -36.47
C SER A 80 -4.20 -3.22 -36.75
N ASN A 81 -4.34 -2.54 -37.90
CA ASN A 81 -5.64 -2.07 -38.40
C ASN A 81 -6.41 -3.18 -39.14
N VAL A 82 -5.79 -4.34 -39.39
CA VAL A 82 -6.40 -5.43 -40.15
C VAL A 82 -7.00 -6.45 -39.19
N ARG A 83 -8.25 -6.84 -39.42
CA ARG A 83 -8.94 -7.84 -38.58
C ARG A 83 -8.27 -9.22 -38.65
N GLY A 84 -8.34 -9.99 -37.56
CA GLY A 84 -7.81 -11.36 -37.49
C GLY A 84 -6.29 -11.45 -37.67
N THR A 85 -5.56 -10.40 -37.28
CA THR A 85 -4.10 -10.41 -37.23
C THR A 85 -3.62 -11.23 -36.04
N VAL A 86 -2.73 -12.18 -36.34
CA VAL A 86 -2.11 -13.12 -35.39
C VAL A 86 -0.61 -13.15 -35.68
N GLN A 87 0.22 -13.20 -34.64
CA GLN A 87 1.66 -13.36 -34.81
C GLN A 87 1.97 -14.76 -35.36
N SER A 88 2.81 -14.86 -36.39
CA SER A 88 3.29 -16.13 -36.94
C SER A 88 4.71 -16.45 -36.52
N SER A 89 5.54 -15.42 -36.26
CA SER A 89 6.90 -15.58 -35.76
C SER A 89 7.42 -14.31 -35.07
N TYR A 90 8.47 -14.47 -34.27
CA TYR A 90 9.22 -13.38 -33.67
C TYR A 90 10.74 -13.60 -33.77
N ARG A 91 11.52 -12.54 -33.57
CA ARG A 91 12.97 -12.58 -33.31
C ARG A 91 13.33 -11.51 -32.29
N VAL A 92 13.90 -11.93 -31.16
CA VAL A 92 14.41 -11.05 -30.12
C VAL A 92 15.92 -10.89 -30.28
N LYS A 93 16.41 -9.67 -30.10
CA LYS A 93 17.85 -9.37 -30.01
C LYS A 93 18.13 -8.62 -28.71
N VAL A 94 19.25 -8.93 -28.07
CA VAL A 94 19.73 -8.29 -26.84
C VAL A 94 21.20 -7.90 -27.01
N ALA A 95 21.57 -6.71 -26.55
CA ALA A 95 22.94 -6.19 -26.61
C ALA A 95 23.25 -5.27 -25.41
N GLU A 96 24.54 -5.04 -25.10
CA GLU A 96 24.96 -4.14 -24.00
C GLU A 96 24.76 -2.64 -24.36
N THR A 97 24.57 -2.30 -25.64
CA THR A 97 24.31 -0.92 -26.11
C THR A 97 23.28 -0.94 -27.24
N ALA A 98 22.41 0.07 -27.32
CA ALA A 98 21.36 0.14 -28.34
C ALA A 98 21.88 0.00 -29.79
N ASP A 99 22.97 0.67 -30.17
CA ASP A 99 23.52 0.63 -31.53
C ASP A 99 23.97 -0.79 -31.96
N LYS A 100 24.37 -1.62 -30.99
CA LYS A 100 24.82 -2.99 -31.25
C LYS A 100 23.69 -3.95 -31.60
N LEU A 101 22.41 -3.59 -31.41
CA LEU A 101 21.26 -4.40 -31.84
C LEU A 101 21.22 -4.65 -33.37
N SER A 102 21.91 -3.80 -34.14
CA SER A 102 22.08 -3.94 -35.58
C SER A 102 23.36 -4.68 -36.00
N SER A 103 24.23 -5.00 -35.05
CA SER A 103 25.56 -5.58 -35.28
C SER A 103 25.56 -7.10 -35.12
N ALA A 104 26.71 -7.74 -35.41
CA ALA A 104 26.93 -9.15 -35.09
C ALA A 104 27.29 -9.40 -33.62
N ASP A 105 27.56 -8.35 -32.84
CA ASP A 105 27.99 -8.41 -31.44
C ASP A 105 26.77 -8.32 -30.50
N LEU A 106 25.92 -9.35 -30.56
CA LEU A 106 24.74 -9.49 -29.72
C LEU A 106 25.05 -10.35 -28.49
N VAL A 107 24.47 -9.98 -27.35
CA VAL A 107 24.44 -10.80 -26.14
C VAL A 107 23.54 -12.01 -26.36
N TRP A 108 22.42 -11.80 -27.06
CA TRP A 108 21.51 -12.86 -27.44
C TRP A 108 20.76 -12.52 -28.72
N ASP A 109 20.49 -13.55 -29.51
CA ASP A 109 19.64 -13.51 -30.70
C ASP A 109 18.82 -14.81 -30.70
N SER A 110 17.50 -14.69 -30.60
CA SER A 110 16.64 -15.88 -30.62
C SER A 110 16.63 -16.58 -31.99
N GLY A 111 17.12 -15.92 -33.04
CA GLY A 111 16.78 -16.26 -34.41
C GLY A 111 15.28 -16.07 -34.66
N VAL A 112 14.82 -16.43 -35.86
CA VAL A 112 13.38 -16.43 -36.16
C VAL A 112 12.73 -17.65 -35.50
N VAL A 113 11.86 -17.41 -34.53
CA VAL A 113 11.08 -18.43 -33.82
C VAL A 113 9.67 -18.45 -34.39
N ILE A 114 9.22 -19.60 -34.89
CA ILE A 114 7.85 -19.79 -35.39
C ILE A 114 6.92 -20.03 -34.19
N SER A 115 6.24 -18.97 -33.74
CA SER A 115 5.36 -19.00 -32.58
C SER A 115 4.50 -17.73 -32.53
N ASP A 116 3.29 -17.87 -31.98
CA ASP A 116 2.39 -16.78 -31.63
C ASP A 116 2.61 -16.25 -30.20
N ALA A 117 3.55 -16.80 -29.44
CA ALA A 117 3.84 -16.33 -28.09
C ALA A 117 4.41 -14.89 -28.11
N CYS A 118 3.85 -14.02 -27.28
CA CYS A 118 4.25 -12.60 -27.17
C CYS A 118 4.36 -12.11 -25.72
N THR A 119 4.23 -13.01 -24.76
CA THR A 119 4.22 -12.73 -23.32
C THR A 119 5.14 -13.72 -22.62
N LEU A 120 5.92 -13.25 -21.65
CA LEU A 120 6.82 -14.06 -20.82
C LEU A 120 7.84 -14.92 -21.60
N ILE A 121 8.46 -14.34 -22.62
CA ILE A 121 9.56 -14.99 -23.35
C ILE A 121 10.84 -14.85 -22.54
N GLU A 122 11.36 -15.96 -22.01
CA GLU A 122 12.60 -15.98 -21.25
C GLU A 122 13.78 -15.52 -22.13
N CYS A 123 14.60 -14.60 -21.60
CA CYS A 123 15.82 -14.15 -22.24
C CYS A 123 16.87 -15.27 -22.23
N GLY A 124 17.38 -15.66 -23.40
CA GLY A 124 18.39 -16.72 -23.53
C GLY A 124 19.84 -16.26 -23.43
N GLY A 125 20.10 -15.01 -23.05
CA GLY A 125 21.44 -14.44 -22.96
C GLY A 125 22.17 -14.79 -21.66
N GLU A 126 23.50 -14.85 -21.71
CA GLU A 126 24.34 -14.85 -20.50
C GLU A 126 24.49 -13.42 -20.00
N LEU A 127 23.73 -13.07 -18.96
CA LEU A 127 23.67 -11.73 -18.42
C LEU A 127 24.60 -11.57 -17.22
N LYS A 128 25.32 -10.44 -17.16
CA LYS A 128 26.17 -10.03 -16.05
C LYS A 128 25.37 -9.20 -15.08
N GLU A 129 25.74 -9.21 -13.79
CA GLU A 129 25.14 -8.32 -12.79
C GLU A 129 25.50 -6.85 -13.02
N ALA A 130 24.58 -5.96 -12.61
CA ALA A 130 24.71 -4.51 -12.67
C ALA A 130 24.98 -3.94 -14.09
N VAL A 131 24.50 -4.62 -15.13
CA VAL A 131 24.67 -4.19 -16.53
C VAL A 131 23.31 -3.79 -17.10
N ARG A 132 23.31 -2.68 -17.85
CA ARG A 132 22.17 -2.30 -18.68
C ARG A 132 22.23 -3.08 -19.98
N TYR A 133 21.14 -3.76 -20.31
CA TYR A 133 20.96 -4.41 -21.60
C TYR A 133 19.85 -3.70 -22.37
N TYR A 134 20.04 -3.61 -23.69
CA TYR A 134 19.06 -3.13 -24.64
C TYR A 134 18.52 -4.30 -25.44
N TRP A 135 17.24 -4.28 -25.75
CA TRP A 135 16.59 -5.33 -26.53
C TRP A 135 15.55 -4.78 -27.48
N SER A 136 15.29 -5.54 -28.54
CA SER A 136 14.26 -5.25 -29.54
C SER A 136 13.64 -6.56 -30.01
N VAL A 137 12.42 -6.47 -30.54
CA VAL A 137 11.72 -7.61 -31.12
C VAL A 137 11.26 -7.27 -32.53
N THR A 138 11.48 -8.20 -33.46
CA THR A 138 10.83 -8.21 -34.77
C THR A 138 9.71 -9.23 -34.76
N VAL A 139 8.50 -8.85 -35.18
CA VAL A 139 7.35 -9.75 -35.34
C VAL A 139 6.97 -9.88 -36.81
N THR A 140 6.47 -11.03 -37.21
CA THR A 140 5.79 -11.24 -38.50
C THR A 140 4.40 -11.79 -38.25
N ASP A 141 3.39 -11.25 -38.93
CA ASP A 141 2.00 -11.67 -38.79
C ASP A 141 1.63 -12.83 -39.75
N ASN A 142 0.38 -13.28 -39.67
CA ASN A 142 -0.20 -14.31 -40.54
C ASN A 142 -0.49 -13.85 -41.98
N LYS A 143 -0.24 -12.58 -42.31
CA LYS A 143 -0.45 -11.97 -43.63
C LYS A 143 0.87 -11.64 -44.34
N GLY A 144 2.00 -11.90 -43.68
CA GLY A 144 3.35 -11.65 -44.20
C GLY A 144 3.86 -10.23 -43.94
N ASN A 145 3.17 -9.44 -43.11
CA ASN A 145 3.68 -8.14 -42.67
C ASN A 145 4.66 -8.33 -41.51
N SER A 146 5.71 -7.52 -41.45
CA SER A 146 6.68 -7.54 -40.35
C SER A 146 6.90 -6.14 -39.78
N ALA A 147 7.20 -6.08 -38.48
CA ALA A 147 7.58 -4.84 -37.79
C ALA A 147 8.67 -5.12 -36.75
N GLU A 148 9.57 -4.17 -36.56
CA GLU A 148 10.58 -4.17 -35.49
C GLU A 148 10.23 -3.08 -34.49
N SER A 149 10.36 -3.37 -33.20
CA SER A 149 10.10 -2.43 -32.13
C SER A 149 11.21 -1.37 -32.05
N ALA A 150 10.93 -0.22 -31.44
CA ALA A 150 11.99 0.58 -30.87
C ALA A 150 12.76 -0.25 -29.81
N PRO A 151 14.07 -0.02 -29.62
CA PRO A 151 14.80 -0.62 -28.50
C PRO A 151 14.22 -0.21 -27.15
N SER A 152 14.13 -1.14 -26.22
CA SER A 152 13.89 -0.90 -24.79
C SER A 152 15.09 -1.42 -23.99
N SER A 153 15.14 -1.16 -22.69
CA SER A 153 16.24 -1.60 -21.84
C SER A 153 15.81 -2.26 -20.53
N PHE A 154 16.74 -2.85 -19.80
CA PHE A 154 16.60 -3.24 -18.40
C PHE A 154 17.98 -3.28 -17.75
N VAL A 155 18.05 -3.16 -16.42
CA VAL A 155 19.30 -3.30 -15.66
C VAL A 155 19.21 -4.53 -14.76
N THR A 156 20.19 -5.43 -14.88
CA THR A 156 20.28 -6.63 -14.05
C THR A 156 20.60 -6.28 -12.60
N ALA A 157 19.99 -7.03 -11.70
CA ALA A 157 20.25 -6.98 -10.27
C ALA A 157 21.66 -7.46 -9.91
N LEU A 158 22.03 -7.29 -8.64
CA LEU A 158 23.19 -7.95 -8.05
C LEU A 158 22.89 -9.43 -7.83
N THR A 159 23.91 -10.29 -8.00
CA THR A 159 23.83 -11.70 -7.61
C THR A 159 23.70 -11.87 -6.10
N GLU A 160 23.46 -13.10 -5.61
CA GLU A 160 23.32 -13.43 -4.18
C GLU A 160 24.49 -12.89 -3.32
N ASN A 161 25.70 -12.87 -3.87
CA ASN A 161 26.90 -12.33 -3.19
C ASN A 161 27.29 -10.92 -3.69
N GLY A 162 26.42 -10.25 -4.44
CA GLY A 162 26.76 -9.01 -5.11
C GLY A 162 26.98 -7.83 -4.18
N PHE A 163 26.55 -7.89 -2.92
CA PHE A 163 26.94 -6.95 -1.85
C PHE A 163 28.31 -7.26 -1.21
N SER A 164 29.07 -8.22 -1.73
CA SER A 164 30.43 -8.50 -1.23
C SER A 164 31.30 -7.23 -1.24
N GLY A 165 31.94 -6.97 -0.10
CA GLY A 165 32.71 -5.75 0.17
C GLY A 165 31.90 -4.60 0.79
N ALA A 166 30.56 -4.69 0.82
CA ALA A 166 29.70 -3.78 1.58
C ALA A 166 29.38 -4.37 2.96
N SER A 167 29.29 -3.47 3.93
CA SER A 167 28.87 -3.78 5.30
C SER A 167 27.64 -2.97 5.65
N TRP A 168 26.80 -3.51 6.52
CA TRP A 168 25.77 -2.71 7.18
C TRP A 168 26.45 -1.68 8.07
N ILE A 169 26.06 -0.42 7.94
CA ILE A 169 26.58 0.70 8.73
C ILE A 169 25.44 1.42 9.45
N THR A 170 25.69 1.86 10.68
CA THR A 170 24.70 2.52 11.54
C THR A 170 25.35 3.63 12.38
N GLU A 171 24.55 4.39 13.11
CA GLU A 171 25.03 5.36 14.10
C GLU A 171 25.88 4.66 15.18
N ASN A 172 26.81 5.39 15.79
CA ASN A 172 27.61 4.82 16.86
C ASN A 172 26.75 4.62 18.12
N THR A 173 26.47 3.36 18.44
CA THR A 173 25.71 2.96 19.63
C THR A 173 26.57 2.66 20.85
N GLU A 174 27.90 2.84 20.79
CA GLU A 174 28.80 2.75 21.94
C GLU A 174 28.56 3.93 22.90
N GLY A 175 27.41 3.89 23.56
CA GLY A 175 27.08 4.83 24.60
C GLY A 175 25.65 5.20 24.85
N SER A 176 24.73 4.83 23.97
CA SER A 176 23.33 5.24 24.07
C SER A 176 22.46 4.27 24.86
N ASN A 177 23.02 3.25 25.52
CA ASN A 177 22.24 2.10 26.00
C ASN A 177 21.57 2.34 27.36
N ILE A 178 20.55 3.17 27.37
CA ILE A 178 19.34 2.87 28.13
C ILE A 178 18.27 2.49 27.12
N VAL A 179 18.05 1.19 26.96
CA VAL A 179 17.03 0.63 26.06
C VAL A 179 15.97 -0.17 26.83
N ASN A 180 16.11 -0.27 28.17
CA ASN A 180 15.21 -0.99 29.07
C ASN A 180 15.50 -0.64 30.54
N PHE A 181 14.64 -1.13 31.44
CA PHE A 181 14.74 -0.99 32.89
C PHE A 181 15.42 -2.18 33.58
N TYR A 182 16.29 -2.96 32.91
CA TYR A 182 17.04 -4.01 33.62
C TYR A 182 17.80 -3.38 34.80
N GLU A 183 17.81 -4.10 35.93
CA GLU A 183 18.40 -3.69 37.22
C GLU A 183 17.60 -2.62 37.98
N SER A 184 16.54 -2.04 37.39
CA SER A 184 15.61 -1.14 38.10
C SER A 184 14.50 -1.91 38.82
N ASN A 185 13.96 -1.31 39.87
CA ASN A 185 12.78 -1.78 40.60
C ASN A 185 11.61 -0.81 40.41
N TRP A 186 10.41 -1.37 40.32
CA TRP A 186 9.17 -0.64 40.51
C TRP A 186 9.07 -0.20 41.97
N ILE A 187 8.86 1.09 42.22
CA ILE A 187 8.86 1.69 43.55
C ILE A 187 7.52 2.32 43.92
N TRP A 188 7.16 2.24 45.20
CA TRP A 188 5.96 2.87 45.78
C TRP A 188 6.08 3.03 47.31
N LEU A 189 5.27 3.88 47.96
CA LEU A 189 5.11 3.86 49.43
C LEU A 189 4.06 2.83 49.87
N LEU A 190 4.51 1.74 50.48
CA LEU A 190 3.63 0.74 51.07
C LEU A 190 3.61 0.90 52.60
N ASN A 191 2.41 1.00 53.17
CA ASN A 191 2.21 0.84 54.61
C ASN A 191 1.95 -0.65 54.84
N ASP A 192 2.88 -1.33 55.51
CA ASP A 192 2.96 -2.81 55.66
C ASP A 192 1.59 -3.53 55.62
N ASP A 193 1.46 -4.46 54.65
CA ASP A 193 0.42 -5.49 54.39
C ASP A 193 -0.48 -5.35 53.14
N SER A 194 -0.37 -4.32 52.29
CA SER A 194 -1.10 -4.33 51.01
C SER A 194 -0.38 -5.18 49.96
N GLN A 195 -0.91 -6.37 49.66
CA GLN A 195 -0.49 -7.22 48.53
C GLN A 195 -0.82 -6.57 47.18
N GLY A 196 -0.06 -5.54 46.80
CA GLY A 196 -0.02 -5.00 45.44
C GLY A 196 -1.16 -4.08 45.00
N THR A 197 -2.30 -4.03 45.69
CA THR A 197 -3.41 -3.11 45.32
C THR A 197 -3.38 -1.81 46.12
N ILE A 198 -3.27 -0.70 45.42
CA ILE A 198 -3.17 0.67 45.89
C ILE A 198 -4.48 1.41 45.53
N PRO A 199 -5.06 2.21 46.45
CA PRO A 199 -6.23 3.02 46.13
C PRO A 199 -5.86 4.20 45.22
N GLU A 200 -6.86 4.91 44.70
CA GLU A 200 -6.62 6.16 43.97
C GLU A 200 -5.87 7.18 44.85
N LYS A 201 -4.62 7.48 44.51
CA LYS A 201 -3.80 8.47 45.22
C LYS A 201 -2.66 9.01 44.38
N THR A 202 -2.10 10.13 44.84
CA THR A 202 -0.90 10.74 44.26
C THR A 202 0.26 10.64 45.25
N GLU A 203 1.42 10.22 44.76
CA GLU A 203 2.67 10.17 45.52
C GLU A 203 3.78 10.95 44.83
N TYR A 204 4.75 11.40 45.63
CA TYR A 204 5.90 12.17 45.20
C TYR A 204 7.17 11.44 45.63
N PHE A 205 8.05 11.17 44.68
CA PHE A 205 9.30 10.45 44.90
C PHE A 205 10.50 11.30 44.53
N ARG A 206 11.62 11.09 45.23
CA ARG A 206 12.86 11.84 45.07
C ARG A 206 14.09 10.96 45.28
N TYR A 207 15.15 11.24 44.53
CA TYR A 207 16.47 10.67 44.71
C TYR A 207 17.56 11.70 44.45
N SER A 208 18.38 11.97 45.46
CA SER A 208 19.50 12.91 45.39
C SER A 208 20.81 12.15 45.16
N PHE A 209 21.65 12.64 44.25
CA PHE A 209 22.95 12.04 43.94
C PHE A 209 23.99 13.11 43.59
N ASP A 210 25.27 12.79 43.72
CA ASP A 210 26.37 13.74 43.48
C ASP A 210 27.22 13.32 42.28
N ILE A 211 27.50 14.27 41.39
CA ILE A 211 28.37 14.08 40.22
C ILE A 211 29.67 14.87 40.42
N ASN A 212 30.81 14.16 40.44
CA ASN A 212 32.13 14.77 40.66
C ASN A 212 33.04 14.73 39.42
N LYS A 213 32.48 14.43 38.24
CA LYS A 213 33.19 14.30 36.98
C LYS A 213 32.48 15.09 35.89
N ASP A 214 33.22 15.48 34.85
CA ASP A 214 32.65 16.13 33.67
C ASP A 214 31.76 15.16 32.91
N VAL A 215 30.48 15.50 32.80
CA VAL A 215 29.47 14.71 32.08
C VAL A 215 29.53 15.07 30.60
N THR A 216 29.62 14.06 29.75
CA THR A 216 29.53 14.22 28.29
C THR A 216 28.17 13.81 27.73
N TYR A 217 27.42 12.99 28.48
CA TYR A 217 26.10 12.55 28.10
C TYR A 217 25.32 12.08 29.32
N ALA A 218 24.05 12.44 29.41
CA ALA A 218 23.12 11.85 30.35
C ALA A 218 21.73 11.67 29.74
N ALA A 219 21.11 10.52 29.98
CA ALA A 219 19.75 10.25 29.52
C ALA A 219 18.96 9.46 30.55
N VAL A 220 17.67 9.76 30.66
CA VAL A 220 16.75 9.13 31.60
C VAL A 220 15.59 8.47 30.87
N ILE A 221 15.14 7.33 31.37
CA ILE A 221 13.85 6.72 31.02
C ILE A 221 12.95 6.64 32.25
N PHE A 222 11.66 6.80 32.01
CA PHE A 222 10.66 6.79 33.06
C PHE A 222 9.34 6.24 32.55
N THR A 223 8.70 5.39 33.35
CA THR A 223 7.28 5.09 33.23
C THR A 223 6.62 4.98 34.60
N ALA A 224 5.29 4.99 34.62
CA ALA A 224 4.48 4.97 35.82
C ALA A 224 3.18 4.21 35.58
N ASP A 225 2.74 3.45 36.58
CA ASP A 225 1.41 2.86 36.68
C ASP A 225 0.62 3.64 37.76
N ASP A 226 -0.48 4.33 37.44
CA ASP A 226 -1.10 4.44 36.12
C ASP A 226 -0.45 5.50 35.20
N TYR A 227 0.00 6.64 35.74
CA TYR A 227 0.61 7.73 34.98
C TYR A 227 1.33 8.74 35.88
N GLY A 228 2.16 9.62 35.32
CA GLY A 228 2.98 10.53 36.13
C GLY A 228 3.94 11.42 35.36
N GLU A 229 4.76 12.17 36.09
CA GLU A 229 5.74 13.11 35.54
C GLU A 229 7.09 12.93 36.22
N LEU A 230 8.18 13.01 35.46
CA LEU A 230 9.56 13.04 35.94
C LEU A 230 10.17 14.44 35.77
N TYR A 231 10.91 14.86 36.78
CA TYR A 231 11.69 16.08 36.83
C TYR A 231 13.16 15.75 37.12
N VAL A 232 14.07 16.45 36.45
CA VAL A 232 15.52 16.42 36.72
C VAL A 232 15.95 17.83 37.08
N ASN A 233 16.55 18.00 38.25
CA ASN A 233 16.95 19.30 38.80
C ASN A 233 15.87 20.40 38.79
N GLY A 234 14.60 19.99 38.83
CA GLY A 234 13.44 20.87 38.84
C GLY A 234 12.85 21.19 37.46
N GLU A 235 13.45 20.70 36.38
CA GLU A 235 12.92 20.77 35.03
C GLU A 235 12.12 19.51 34.71
N LYS A 236 10.90 19.65 34.18
CA LYS A 236 10.07 18.51 33.77
C LYS A 236 10.66 17.91 32.50
N THR A 237 10.95 16.62 32.52
CA THR A 237 11.64 15.91 31.43
C THR A 237 10.77 14.88 30.74
N VAL A 238 10.04 14.05 31.49
CA VAL A 238 9.18 13.00 30.94
C VAL A 238 7.78 13.10 31.52
N THR A 239 6.76 12.93 30.67
CA THR A 239 5.35 12.84 31.08
C THR A 239 4.75 11.55 30.54
N ILE A 240 4.14 10.77 31.43
CA ILE A 240 3.31 9.62 31.09
C ILE A 240 1.87 10.05 31.29
N THR A 241 1.05 9.87 30.26
CA THR A 241 -0.39 10.14 30.32
C THR A 241 -1.15 8.85 30.62
N ARG A 242 -2.36 8.98 31.17
CA ARG A 242 -3.23 7.83 31.44
C ARG A 242 -3.53 7.01 30.18
N GLU A 243 -3.66 7.68 29.04
CA GLU A 243 -3.88 7.04 27.74
C GLU A 243 -2.62 6.32 27.20
N GLY A 244 -1.44 6.81 27.58
CA GLY A 244 -0.16 6.21 27.19
C GLY A 244 0.13 4.88 27.87
N GLY A 245 -0.44 4.62 29.05
CA GLY A 245 -0.23 3.38 29.80
C GLY A 245 1.21 3.18 30.29
N TRP A 246 1.39 2.38 31.35
CA TRP A 246 2.71 2.12 31.92
C TRP A 246 3.63 1.33 30.98
N GLN A 247 3.09 0.64 29.98
CA GLN A 247 3.86 -0.13 28.99
C GLN A 247 4.70 0.74 28.04
N HIS A 248 4.52 2.06 28.05
CA HIS A 248 5.23 2.98 27.19
C HIS A 248 6.02 3.98 28.02
N ALA A 249 7.30 3.73 28.20
CA ALA A 249 8.20 4.65 28.87
C ALA A 249 8.60 5.81 27.96
N GLY A 250 8.58 7.01 28.53
CA GLY A 250 9.23 8.15 27.91
C GLY A 250 10.72 8.16 28.22
N SER A 251 11.48 8.84 27.37
CA SER A 251 12.91 9.05 27.50
C SER A 251 13.22 10.53 27.32
N ALA A 252 14.32 11.00 27.91
CA ALA A 252 14.81 12.37 27.73
C ALA A 252 16.34 12.41 27.80
N ASN A 253 16.96 13.18 26.90
CA ASN A 253 18.35 13.60 27.07
C ASN A 253 18.40 14.72 28.11
N VAL A 254 19.13 14.49 29.19
CA VAL A 254 19.22 15.41 30.34
C VAL A 254 20.64 15.93 30.55
N THR A 255 21.51 15.81 29.53
CA THR A 255 22.92 16.21 29.59
C THR A 255 23.08 17.64 30.07
N GLU A 256 22.33 18.58 29.49
CA GLU A 256 22.39 20.02 29.83
C GLU A 256 21.74 20.36 31.18
N ILE A 257 20.90 19.47 31.70
CA ILE A 257 20.19 19.65 32.98
C ILE A 257 21.04 19.14 34.15
N ILE A 258 21.84 18.11 33.89
CA ILE A 258 22.77 17.52 34.85
C ILE A 258 23.94 18.47 35.10
N LYS A 259 24.30 18.65 36.37
CA LYS A 259 25.39 19.54 36.80
C LYS A 259 26.40 18.82 37.67
N GLN A 260 27.62 19.34 37.76
CA GLN A 260 28.55 18.92 38.80
C GLN A 260 28.00 19.25 40.20
N GLY A 261 28.29 18.38 41.18
CA GLY A 261 27.75 18.43 42.53
C GLY A 261 26.37 17.77 42.65
N LYS A 262 25.53 18.30 43.53
CA LYS A 262 24.23 17.70 43.89
C LYS A 262 23.20 17.81 42.76
N ASN A 263 22.61 16.69 42.39
CA ASN A 263 21.52 16.53 41.44
C ASN A 263 20.31 15.87 42.09
N LEU A 264 19.14 16.04 41.48
CA LEU A 264 17.88 15.48 41.94
C LEU A 264 17.10 14.86 40.77
N LEU A 265 16.67 13.62 40.94
CA LEU A 265 15.52 13.05 40.23
C LEU A 265 14.28 13.18 41.12
N ALA A 266 13.16 13.62 40.56
CA ALA A 266 11.90 13.70 41.28
C ALA A 266 10.74 13.30 40.38
N CYS A 267 9.85 12.42 40.83
CA CYS A 267 8.66 12.07 40.07
C CYS A 267 7.36 12.17 40.89
N ARG A 268 6.28 12.55 40.21
CA ARG A 268 4.92 12.59 40.75
C ARG A 268 4.13 11.51 40.04
N ILE A 269 3.54 10.60 40.81
CA ILE A 269 2.79 9.48 40.26
C ILE A 269 1.36 9.54 40.74
N ILE A 270 0.43 9.25 39.84
CA ILE A 270 -0.98 9.21 40.10
C ILE A 270 -1.45 7.79 39.78
N ASN A 271 -1.86 7.08 40.82
CA ASN A 271 -2.67 5.88 40.67
C ASN A 271 -4.12 6.34 40.52
N GLY A 272 -4.66 6.21 39.32
CA GLY A 272 -5.94 6.77 38.88
C GLY A 272 -7.13 5.84 39.04
N GLU A 273 -6.90 4.58 39.42
CA GLU A 273 -7.95 3.63 39.83
C GLU A 273 -7.47 2.70 40.96
N TYR A 274 -8.40 1.96 41.57
CA TYR A 274 -8.03 0.95 42.57
C TYR A 274 -7.35 -0.23 41.86
N GLY A 275 -6.04 -0.36 42.02
CA GLY A 275 -5.22 -1.22 41.15
C GLY A 275 -3.77 -1.26 41.57
N TYR A 276 -2.86 -1.56 40.65
CA TYR A 276 -1.42 -1.47 40.92
C TYR A 276 -0.95 -0.04 40.72
N GLY A 277 0.00 0.42 41.53
CA GLY A 277 0.61 1.74 41.41
C GLY A 277 2.11 1.64 41.62
N ALA A 278 2.90 2.14 40.68
CA ALA A 278 4.36 2.15 40.80
C ALA A 278 5.04 3.13 39.85
N ALA A 279 6.25 3.58 40.21
CA ALA A 279 7.16 4.26 39.30
C ALA A 279 8.34 3.35 38.95
N ILE A 280 8.93 3.53 37.76
CA ILE A 280 10.24 2.97 37.45
C ILE A 280 11.07 3.99 36.66
N VAL A 281 12.32 4.19 37.09
CA VAL A 281 13.24 5.21 36.56
C VAL A 281 14.60 4.56 36.31
N LYS A 282 15.28 4.98 35.24
CA LYS A 282 16.69 4.66 35.01
C LYS A 282 17.40 5.83 34.33
N LEU A 283 18.53 6.26 34.89
CA LEU A 283 19.38 7.33 34.38
C LEU A 283 20.78 6.76 34.08
N LEU A 284 21.31 7.05 32.90
CA LEU A 284 22.68 6.73 32.48
C LEU A 284 23.43 8.03 32.36
N ILE A 285 24.62 8.08 32.95
CA ILE A 285 25.54 9.20 32.89
C ILE A 285 26.86 8.70 32.33
N LYS A 286 27.44 9.44 31.40
CA LYS A 286 28.77 9.19 30.84
C LYS A 286 29.67 10.37 31.10
N TYR A 287 30.93 10.06 31.36
CA TYR A 287 31.92 11.02 31.76
C TYR A 287 32.99 11.22 30.68
N ALA A 288 33.63 12.39 30.69
CA ALA A 288 34.69 12.75 29.75
C ALA A 288 35.92 11.84 29.82
N ASP A 289 36.12 11.12 30.94
CA ASP A 289 37.19 10.13 31.12
C ASP A 289 36.87 8.74 30.51
N GLY A 290 35.71 8.60 29.86
CA GLY A 290 35.23 7.37 29.24
C GLY A 290 34.48 6.43 30.19
N SER A 291 34.38 6.73 31.48
CA SER A 291 33.58 5.94 32.44
C SER A 291 32.08 6.29 32.36
N SER A 292 31.23 5.41 32.91
CA SER A 292 29.79 5.64 33.00
C SER A 292 29.23 5.20 34.35
N GLU A 293 28.11 5.80 34.72
CA GLU A 293 27.34 5.50 35.93
C GLU A 293 25.86 5.31 35.58
N VAL A 294 25.20 4.40 36.29
CA VAL A 294 23.76 4.12 36.11
C VAL A 294 23.07 4.27 37.45
N ILE A 295 22.02 5.08 37.48
CA ILE A 295 21.14 5.29 38.62
C ILE A 295 19.79 4.66 38.30
N VAL A 296 19.28 3.86 39.21
CA VAL A 296 18.02 3.11 39.05
C VAL A 296 17.03 3.48 40.13
N SER A 297 15.74 3.27 39.87
CA SER A 297 14.72 3.25 40.92
C SER A 297 14.86 2.01 41.79
N ASP A 298 14.93 2.20 43.11
CA ASP A 298 15.04 1.14 44.11
C ASP A 298 14.60 1.65 45.51
N GLY A 299 14.83 0.83 46.54
CA GLY A 299 14.45 1.15 47.93
C GLY A 299 15.25 2.29 48.59
N ASP A 300 16.23 2.90 47.91
CA ASP A 300 16.94 4.07 48.41
C ASP A 300 16.30 5.40 47.99
N TRP A 301 15.25 5.34 47.15
CA TRP A 301 14.42 6.50 46.88
C TRP A 301 13.57 6.89 48.10
N LEU A 302 13.26 8.18 48.16
CA LEU A 302 12.41 8.77 49.19
C LEU A 302 11.03 9.09 48.59
N GLY A 303 9.95 8.80 49.33
CA GLY A 303 8.59 9.08 48.93
C GLY A 303 7.79 9.85 49.98
N THR A 304 6.79 10.61 49.55
CA THR A 304 5.75 11.17 50.43
C THR A 304 4.39 11.24 49.74
N GLU A 305 3.31 11.12 50.51
CA GLU A 305 1.94 11.42 50.05
C GLU A 305 1.60 12.90 50.19
N LYS A 306 2.42 13.67 50.92
CA LYS A 306 2.14 15.08 51.23
C LYS A 306 2.62 15.98 50.11
N TYR A 307 1.69 16.71 49.50
CA TYR A 307 2.03 17.74 48.52
C TYR A 307 2.83 18.89 49.15
N ASP A 308 3.90 19.28 48.46
CA ASP A 308 4.69 20.49 48.68
C ASP A 308 4.84 21.18 47.32
N ALA A 309 4.63 22.49 47.21
CA ALA A 309 4.74 23.20 45.93
C ALA A 309 6.17 23.20 45.34
N GLU A 310 7.19 22.89 46.15
CA GLU A 310 8.60 22.87 45.75
C GLU A 310 9.18 21.45 45.71
N TRP A 311 8.33 20.41 45.76
CA TRP A 311 8.71 18.99 45.86
C TRP A 311 9.66 18.49 44.75
N TYR A 312 9.82 19.20 43.63
CA TYR A 312 10.70 18.84 42.51
C TYR A 312 12.00 19.65 42.49
N LYS A 313 12.20 20.62 43.39
CA LYS A 313 13.41 21.47 43.43
C LYS A 313 14.55 20.80 44.23
N PRO A 314 15.82 20.87 43.76
CA PRO A 314 16.99 20.28 44.44
C PRO A 314 17.17 20.64 45.92
N ASP A 315 16.78 21.86 46.30
CA ASP A 315 17.01 22.43 47.64
C ASP A 315 15.81 22.32 48.58
N ALA A 316 14.70 21.71 48.13
CA ALA A 316 13.52 21.56 48.97
C ALA A 316 13.75 20.55 50.12
N SER A 317 13.04 20.77 51.23
CA SER A 317 13.19 19.97 52.45
C SER A 317 12.63 18.55 52.27
N GLU A 318 13.42 17.54 52.67
CA GLU A 318 12.99 16.13 52.73
C GLU A 318 12.21 15.77 54.02
N THR A 319 11.90 16.77 54.85
CA THR A 319 11.08 16.57 56.06
C THR A 319 9.71 15.98 55.70
N GLY A 320 9.41 14.78 56.21
CA GLY A 320 8.15 14.07 55.93
C GLY A 320 8.20 13.09 54.77
N TYR A 321 9.38 12.85 54.19
CA TYR A 321 9.63 11.75 53.28
C TYR A 321 10.04 10.48 54.05
N ALA A 322 9.68 9.31 53.51
CA ALA A 322 10.07 8.00 54.01
C ALA A 322 10.79 7.21 52.89
N LYS A 323 11.54 6.16 53.24
CA LYS A 323 12.07 5.24 52.23
C LYS A 323 10.92 4.55 51.50
N VAL A 324 11.05 4.43 50.18
CA VAL A 324 10.08 3.69 49.36
C VAL A 324 10.32 2.19 49.43
N ASN A 325 9.31 1.42 49.08
CA ASN A 325 9.40 -0.01 48.91
C ASN A 325 9.77 -0.34 47.45
N SER A 326 10.65 -1.31 47.26
CA SER A 326 10.77 -2.00 45.97
C SER A 326 9.60 -2.98 45.84
N VAL A 327 8.60 -2.60 45.05
CA VAL A 327 7.38 -3.41 44.82
C VAL A 327 7.75 -4.70 44.09
N THR A 328 8.53 -4.60 43.01
CA THR A 328 9.12 -5.73 42.29
C THR A 328 10.23 -5.25 41.35
N GLY A 329 11.16 -6.12 40.98
CA GLY A 329 12.16 -5.82 39.95
C GLY A 329 11.55 -5.73 38.55
N TYR A 330 12.20 -5.04 37.62
CA TYR A 330 11.79 -5.09 36.22
C TYR A 330 11.74 -6.54 35.70
N GLY A 331 10.64 -6.94 35.07
CA GLY A 331 10.37 -8.34 34.72
C GLY A 331 9.49 -9.10 35.73
N GLY A 332 9.20 -8.52 36.89
CA GLY A 332 8.30 -9.11 37.89
C GLY A 332 6.81 -8.78 37.66
N SER A 333 5.93 -9.66 38.13
CA SER A 333 4.47 -9.47 38.08
C SER A 333 4.02 -8.24 38.89
N PRO A 334 3.01 -7.47 38.44
CA PRO A 334 2.17 -7.68 37.24
C PRO A 334 2.78 -7.16 35.93
N TRP A 335 3.80 -6.31 35.99
CA TRP A 335 4.31 -5.56 34.83
C TRP A 335 5.17 -6.38 33.85
N ASN A 336 5.84 -7.43 34.35
CA ASN A 336 6.73 -8.28 33.55
C ASN A 336 7.74 -7.44 32.72
N GLN A 337 8.14 -7.91 31.54
CA GLN A 337 9.05 -7.19 30.61
C GLN A 337 8.25 -6.50 29.49
N GLN A 338 7.18 -5.79 29.83
CA GLN A 338 6.24 -5.21 28.86
C GLN A 338 6.47 -3.72 28.60
N VAL A 339 7.48 -3.12 29.22
CA VAL A 339 7.77 -1.69 29.02
C VAL A 339 8.62 -1.50 27.78
N SER A 340 8.04 -0.87 26.76
CA SER A 340 8.74 -0.32 25.62
C SER A 340 9.30 1.06 25.97
N VAL A 341 10.56 1.31 25.66
CA VAL A 341 11.15 2.66 25.75
C VAL A 341 10.96 3.30 24.39
N GLY A 342 10.16 4.37 24.32
CA GLY A 342 10.03 5.14 23.10
C GLY A 342 11.39 5.72 22.70
N ASN A 343 11.73 5.63 21.41
CA ASN A 343 12.78 6.45 20.81
C ASN A 343 12.27 7.91 20.74
N ALA A 344 12.12 8.57 21.89
CA ALA A 344 11.83 10.00 21.96
C ALA A 344 13.12 10.77 21.69
N ASP A 345 13.05 11.73 20.76
CA ASP A 345 14.04 12.78 20.50
C ASP A 345 15.42 12.33 19.99
N LYS A 346 15.44 11.54 18.91
CA LYS A 346 16.67 11.29 18.15
C LYS A 346 16.48 11.66 16.68
N SER A 347 17.35 12.51 16.15
CA SER A 347 17.31 12.89 14.74
C SER A 347 17.54 11.68 13.82
N ALA A 348 16.97 11.71 12.62
CA ALA A 348 17.25 10.76 11.55
C ALA A 348 18.77 10.80 11.23
N PRO A 349 19.50 9.67 11.32
CA PRO A 349 20.93 9.66 11.03
C PRO A 349 21.24 10.07 9.60
N MET A 350 22.25 10.91 9.42
CA MET A 350 22.78 11.30 8.12
C MET A 350 24.17 10.70 7.95
N LEU A 351 24.39 9.92 6.90
CA LEU A 351 25.63 9.21 6.62
C LEU A 351 26.24 9.71 5.32
N ARG A 352 27.55 9.95 5.28
CA ARG A 352 28.22 10.34 4.04
C ARG A 352 29.60 9.74 3.87
N ARG A 353 30.04 9.68 2.61
CA ARG A 353 31.40 9.31 2.23
C ARG A 353 31.81 10.01 0.93
N GLU A 354 33.05 10.50 0.91
CA GLU A 354 33.72 10.91 -0.32
C GLU A 354 34.55 9.77 -0.94
N PHE A 355 34.71 9.81 -2.26
CA PHE A 355 35.48 8.85 -3.03
C PHE A 355 36.00 9.46 -4.34
N GLU A 356 37.04 8.87 -4.89
CA GLU A 356 37.68 9.31 -6.14
C GLU A 356 37.22 8.47 -7.33
N VAL A 357 37.06 9.12 -8.48
CA VAL A 357 36.63 8.51 -9.75
C VAL A 357 37.58 8.94 -10.87
N GLY A 358 38.00 7.99 -11.71
CA GLY A 358 38.86 8.24 -12.87
C GLY A 358 38.15 8.89 -14.06
N GLU A 359 38.89 9.09 -15.16
CA GLU A 359 38.29 9.46 -16.45
C GLU A 359 37.63 8.26 -17.13
N GLY A 360 36.67 8.52 -18.02
CA GLY A 360 36.11 7.49 -18.90
C GLY A 360 35.00 6.62 -18.30
N VAL A 361 34.23 7.13 -17.33
CA VAL A 361 33.02 6.45 -16.83
C VAL A 361 32.01 6.24 -17.96
N VAL A 362 31.48 5.03 -18.10
CA VAL A 362 30.43 4.69 -19.07
C VAL A 362 29.11 4.28 -18.42
N SER A 363 29.15 3.83 -17.17
CA SER A 363 27.96 3.50 -16.38
C SER A 363 28.27 3.62 -14.89
N ALA A 364 27.31 4.12 -14.12
CA ALA A 364 27.31 4.01 -12.67
C ALA A 364 25.92 3.62 -12.15
N LYS A 365 25.89 2.64 -11.24
CA LYS A 365 24.66 2.07 -10.67
C LYS A 365 24.77 1.98 -9.15
N LEU A 366 23.88 2.66 -8.43
CA LEU A 366 23.79 2.58 -6.98
C LEU A 366 22.79 1.49 -6.58
N PHE A 367 23.26 0.51 -5.81
CA PHE A 367 22.43 -0.48 -5.15
C PHE A 367 22.37 -0.16 -3.67
N ALA A 368 21.17 0.02 -3.11
CA ALA A 368 21.02 0.47 -1.73
C ALA A 368 19.80 -0.15 -1.03
N SER A 369 19.91 -0.31 0.29
CA SER A 369 18.84 -0.78 1.17
C SER A 369 19.06 -0.26 2.58
N ALA A 370 18.01 -0.31 3.41
CA ALA A 370 18.07 0.05 4.81
C ALA A 370 17.22 -0.87 5.70
N ALA A 371 17.77 -1.25 6.85
CA ALA A 371 16.97 -1.74 7.97
C ALA A 371 16.35 -0.50 8.64
N GLY A 372 15.14 -0.14 8.20
CA GLY A 372 14.56 1.19 8.39
C GLY A 372 14.07 1.72 7.04
N LEU A 373 14.20 3.03 6.82
CA LEU A 373 14.03 3.67 5.52
C LEU A 373 15.30 4.41 5.12
N TYR A 374 15.46 4.76 3.85
CA TYR A 374 16.51 5.67 3.43
C TYR A 374 16.11 6.64 2.31
N ALA A 375 16.84 7.74 2.25
CA ALA A 375 16.93 8.61 1.08
C ALA A 375 18.40 8.82 0.73
N ALA A 376 18.85 8.29 -0.41
CA ALA A 376 20.24 8.36 -0.86
C ALA A 376 20.45 9.47 -1.90
N TYR A 377 21.67 10.01 -1.93
CA TYR A 377 22.09 11.10 -2.80
C TYR A 377 23.49 10.84 -3.35
N VAL A 378 23.74 11.22 -4.60
CA VAL A 378 25.08 11.27 -5.19
C VAL A 378 25.31 12.68 -5.71
N ASN A 379 26.36 13.34 -5.22
CA ASN A 379 26.75 14.69 -5.61
C ASN A 379 25.58 15.70 -5.61
N GLY A 380 24.87 15.80 -4.50
CA GLY A 380 23.75 16.74 -4.34
C GLY A 380 22.41 16.30 -4.92
N VAL A 381 22.37 15.22 -5.72
CA VAL A 381 21.15 14.76 -6.42
C VAL A 381 20.60 13.50 -5.76
N LYS A 382 19.29 13.49 -5.46
CA LYS A 382 18.62 12.28 -4.93
C LYS A 382 18.75 11.14 -5.95
N SER A 383 19.14 9.97 -5.47
CA SER A 383 19.22 8.75 -6.28
C SER A 383 17.81 8.21 -6.51
N GLY A 384 17.38 8.13 -7.77
CA GLY A 384 16.02 7.70 -8.13
C GLY A 384 14.93 8.71 -7.74
N ASN A 385 13.68 8.30 -7.95
CA ASN A 385 12.46 9.09 -7.67
C ASN A 385 11.57 8.44 -6.59
N SER A 386 12.03 7.36 -5.97
CA SER A 386 11.31 6.61 -4.96
C SER A 386 11.24 7.34 -3.61
N ALA A 387 10.22 7.00 -2.83
CA ALA A 387 9.99 7.42 -1.46
C ALA A 387 9.84 6.19 -0.58
N LEU A 388 10.15 6.33 0.72
CA LEU A 388 9.98 5.26 1.71
C LEU A 388 10.68 3.94 1.33
N ASP A 389 11.83 4.02 0.65
CA ASP A 389 12.66 2.86 0.35
C ASP A 389 13.26 2.28 1.65
N PRO A 390 13.40 0.95 1.78
CA PRO A 390 13.15 -0.06 0.75
C PRO A 390 11.71 -0.61 0.73
N GLY A 391 10.76 0.07 1.38
CA GLY A 391 9.41 -0.43 1.57
C GLY A 391 9.30 -1.45 2.71
N ARG A 392 8.07 -1.93 2.94
CA ARG A 392 7.74 -2.87 4.01
C ARG A 392 7.94 -4.32 3.55
N ALA A 393 8.54 -5.16 4.40
CA ALA A 393 8.69 -6.61 4.16
C ALA A 393 8.69 -7.38 5.49
N GLU A 394 8.68 -8.71 5.42
CA GLU A 394 9.08 -9.56 6.56
C GLU A 394 10.62 -9.46 6.75
N TYR A 395 11.08 -8.39 7.40
CA TYR A 395 12.51 -8.02 7.42
C TYR A 395 13.44 -9.12 7.94
N ASP A 396 13.00 -10.01 8.82
CA ASP A 396 13.80 -11.14 9.33
C ASP A 396 13.94 -12.30 8.31
N LYS A 397 13.11 -12.30 7.27
CA LYS A 397 13.20 -13.23 6.12
C LYS A 397 13.85 -12.57 4.93
N ARG A 398 13.46 -11.34 4.63
CA ARG A 398 13.78 -10.66 3.38
C ARG A 398 13.77 -9.16 3.54
N ILE A 399 14.74 -8.51 2.89
CA ILE A 399 14.84 -7.07 2.81
C ILE A 399 15.15 -6.68 1.36
N MET A 400 14.34 -5.78 0.80
CA MET A 400 14.49 -5.37 -0.60
C MET A 400 15.63 -4.35 -0.76
N TYR A 401 16.27 -4.33 -1.93
CA TYR A 401 17.20 -3.27 -2.32
C TYR A 401 16.84 -2.70 -3.69
N GLN A 402 17.08 -1.41 -3.86
CA GLN A 402 16.79 -0.68 -5.09
C GLN A 402 18.04 -0.52 -5.94
N CYS A 403 17.83 -0.32 -7.24
CA CYS A 403 18.84 -0.04 -8.26
C CYS A 403 18.53 1.34 -8.83
N CYS A 404 19.50 2.26 -8.80
CA CYS A 404 19.37 3.56 -9.42
C CYS A 404 20.50 3.78 -10.44
N ASP A 405 20.13 4.26 -11.63
CA ASP A 405 21.11 4.77 -12.58
C ASP A 405 21.58 6.15 -12.14
N VAL A 406 22.87 6.24 -11.78
CA VAL A 406 23.51 7.48 -11.31
C VAL A 406 24.65 7.89 -12.23
N THR A 407 24.70 7.35 -13.46
CA THR A 407 25.78 7.59 -14.43
C THR A 407 26.02 9.09 -14.64
N ASP A 408 24.95 9.85 -14.87
CA ASP A 408 25.02 11.30 -15.14
C ASP A 408 25.33 12.13 -13.88
N GLN A 409 25.28 11.52 -12.70
CA GLN A 409 25.57 12.19 -11.43
C GLN A 409 27.07 12.11 -11.08
N ILE A 410 27.79 11.14 -11.65
CA ILE A 410 29.22 10.91 -11.39
C ILE A 410 30.09 11.89 -12.18
N LYS A 411 31.13 12.42 -11.53
CA LYS A 411 32.12 13.35 -12.10
C LYS A 411 33.51 12.72 -12.00
N THR A 412 34.44 13.12 -12.88
CA THR A 412 35.86 12.79 -12.69
C THR A 412 36.43 13.54 -11.48
N GLY A 413 37.24 12.87 -10.67
CA GLY A 413 37.80 13.38 -9.41
C GLY A 413 36.96 13.02 -8.20
N THR A 414 36.88 13.93 -7.23
CA THR A 414 36.18 13.70 -5.96
C THR A 414 34.66 13.77 -6.12
N ASN A 415 33.99 12.75 -5.57
CA ASN A 415 32.54 12.60 -5.54
C ASN A 415 32.09 12.29 -4.10
N ALA A 416 30.80 12.45 -3.83
CA ALA A 416 30.20 12.09 -2.54
C ALA A 416 28.91 11.27 -2.71
N ILE A 417 28.71 10.31 -1.81
CA ILE A 417 27.41 9.66 -1.56
C ILE A 417 26.97 10.07 -0.15
N GLY A 418 25.69 10.43 -0.02
CA GLY A 418 25.03 10.68 1.25
C GLY A 418 23.75 9.85 1.39
N ALA A 419 23.36 9.48 2.61
CA ALA A 419 22.08 8.84 2.91
C ALA A 419 21.49 9.36 4.23
N MET A 420 20.21 9.68 4.25
CA MET A 420 19.44 9.87 5.49
C MET A 420 18.72 8.58 5.82
N LEU A 421 18.59 8.22 7.10
CA LEU A 421 17.89 7.02 7.54
C LEU A 421 16.66 7.32 8.39
N GLY A 422 15.52 6.78 7.97
CA GLY A 422 14.29 6.78 8.75
C GLY A 422 14.10 5.48 9.52
N ARG A 423 13.24 5.51 10.54
CA ARG A 423 12.89 4.37 11.39
C ARG A 423 11.92 3.42 10.71
N GLY A 424 10.97 3.98 9.96
CA GLY A 424 9.98 3.24 9.16
C GLY A 424 9.27 2.12 9.91
N TRP A 425 8.87 1.08 9.18
CA TRP A 425 8.22 -0.11 9.75
C TRP A 425 9.17 -1.03 10.54
N TYR A 426 10.49 -0.84 10.44
CA TYR A 426 11.47 -1.69 11.10
C TYR A 426 11.69 -1.30 12.57
N ILE A 427 11.59 -0.01 12.91
CA ILE A 427 11.79 0.50 14.29
C ILE A 427 10.57 1.24 14.82
N GLY A 428 9.83 1.91 13.94
CA GLY A 428 8.72 2.80 14.32
C GLY A 428 7.56 2.07 14.99
N ALA A 429 6.49 2.81 15.24
CA ALA A 429 5.30 2.31 15.91
C ALA A 429 4.81 1.01 15.27
N TYR A 430 4.45 0.07 16.15
CA TYR A 430 3.95 -1.26 15.82
C TYR A 430 4.92 -2.22 15.11
N SER A 431 6.22 -1.88 15.09
CA SER A 431 7.25 -2.79 14.61
C SER A 431 7.29 -4.10 15.43
N PRO A 432 7.26 -5.28 14.78
CA PRO A 432 7.50 -6.55 15.45
C PRO A 432 8.99 -6.78 15.82
N TYR A 433 9.87 -5.87 15.42
CA TYR A 433 11.29 -5.97 15.62
C TYR A 433 11.70 -5.08 16.82
N ASN A 434 12.42 -5.65 17.79
CA ASN A 434 12.98 -4.91 18.93
C ASN A 434 14.23 -4.10 18.54
N ALA A 435 14.20 -3.49 17.34
CA ALA A 435 15.30 -2.71 16.79
C ALA A 435 15.29 -1.29 17.36
N THR A 436 16.46 -0.72 17.60
CA THR A 436 16.60 0.60 18.22
C THR A 436 17.31 1.62 17.32
N VAL A 437 18.05 1.16 16.31
CA VAL A 437 18.79 2.00 15.37
C VAL A 437 18.62 1.54 13.93
N PRO A 438 18.44 2.47 12.98
CA PRO A 438 18.38 2.10 11.57
C PRO A 438 19.78 1.79 11.05
N ALA A 439 19.87 1.01 9.97
CA ALA A 439 21.14 0.68 9.34
C ALA A 439 21.05 0.75 7.83
N PHE A 440 22.16 1.09 7.18
CA PHE A 440 22.27 1.28 5.74
C PHE A 440 23.25 0.29 5.13
N ILE A 441 22.97 -0.17 3.92
CA ILE A 441 23.94 -0.88 3.09
C ILE A 441 23.86 -0.35 1.67
N CYS A 442 25.01 -0.10 1.05
CA CYS A 442 25.06 0.25 -0.36
C CYS A 442 26.31 -0.26 -1.08
N LYS A 443 26.18 -0.38 -2.39
CA LYS A 443 27.27 -0.62 -3.34
C LYS A 443 27.01 0.19 -4.60
N LEU A 444 27.90 1.15 -4.88
CA LEU A 444 27.98 1.83 -6.17
C LEU A 444 28.94 1.05 -7.08
N VAL A 445 28.46 0.64 -8.25
CA VAL A 445 29.23 -0.04 -9.30
C VAL A 445 29.49 0.97 -10.42
N ILE A 446 30.75 1.22 -10.73
CA ILE A 446 31.19 2.13 -11.80
C ILE A 446 31.98 1.34 -12.83
N ASP A 447 31.54 1.38 -14.08
CA ASP A 447 32.22 0.79 -15.23
C ASP A 447 32.90 1.87 -16.06
N TYR A 448 34.11 1.58 -16.52
CA TYR A 448 34.94 2.46 -17.33
C TYR A 448 35.09 1.97 -18.76
N ALA A 449 35.35 2.89 -19.69
CA ALA A 449 35.53 2.61 -21.11
C ALA A 449 36.71 1.68 -21.42
N ASP A 450 37.69 1.57 -20.52
CA ASP A 450 38.83 0.65 -20.64
C ASP A 450 38.50 -0.79 -20.18
N GLY A 451 37.26 -1.03 -19.73
CA GLY A 451 36.78 -2.32 -19.25
C GLY A 451 37.06 -2.58 -17.76
N THR A 452 37.66 -1.64 -17.04
CA THR A 452 37.82 -1.74 -15.58
C THR A 452 36.53 -1.39 -14.84
N ARG A 453 36.40 -1.90 -13.61
CA ARG A 453 35.24 -1.71 -12.73
C ARG A 453 35.70 -1.28 -11.34
N GLN A 454 35.06 -0.24 -10.80
CA GLN A 454 35.26 0.25 -9.45
C GLN A 454 34.01 0.00 -8.61
N HIS A 455 34.21 -0.38 -7.35
CA HIS A 455 33.15 -0.46 -6.35
C HIS A 455 33.39 0.55 -5.23
N VAL A 456 32.32 1.25 -4.82
CA VAL A 456 32.30 2.08 -3.61
C VAL A 456 31.21 1.53 -2.71
N CYS A 457 31.59 1.02 -1.55
CA CYS A 457 30.70 0.29 -0.66
C CYS A 457 30.46 1.04 0.66
N SER A 458 29.36 0.73 1.34
CA SER A 458 29.20 1.02 2.77
C SER A 458 30.24 0.26 3.59
N ASP A 459 31.05 0.97 4.38
CA ASP A 459 32.15 0.44 5.20
C ASP A 459 32.51 1.42 6.33
N ASP A 460 33.57 1.13 7.08
CA ASP A 460 34.07 1.94 8.20
C ASP A 460 34.65 3.32 7.80
N LYS A 461 34.73 3.63 6.51
CA LYS A 461 35.23 4.93 6.02
C LYS A 461 34.14 6.00 6.01
N TRP A 462 32.88 5.60 6.16
CA TRP A 462 31.76 6.53 6.23
C TRP A 462 31.77 7.32 7.54
N SER A 463 31.20 8.53 7.48
CA SER A 463 30.92 9.35 8.65
C SER A 463 29.41 9.46 8.86
N VAL A 464 28.98 9.68 10.09
CA VAL A 464 27.59 9.81 10.50
C VAL A 464 27.39 10.99 11.45
N THR A 465 26.25 11.66 11.34
CA THR A 465 25.77 12.60 12.35
C THR A 465 24.34 12.28 12.72
N THR A 466 24.01 12.46 13.99
CA THR A 466 22.66 12.32 14.56
C THR A 466 22.10 13.68 15.00
N ASP A 467 22.77 14.78 14.60
CA ASP A 467 22.32 16.16 14.78
C ASP A 467 21.89 16.74 13.42
N GLY A 468 20.85 16.14 12.85
CA GLY A 468 20.25 16.53 11.58
C GLY A 468 18.91 17.26 11.74
N PRO A 469 18.32 17.75 10.64
CA PRO A 469 17.11 18.55 10.69
C PRO A 469 15.84 17.73 10.96
N ILE A 470 15.76 16.46 10.54
CA ILE A 470 14.63 15.59 10.91
C ILE A 470 14.89 15.12 12.34
N THR A 471 14.26 15.73 13.33
CA THR A 471 14.49 15.44 14.76
C THR A 471 13.64 14.29 15.29
N TYR A 472 12.59 13.92 14.57
CA TYR A 472 11.72 12.77 14.85
C TYR A 472 11.07 12.30 13.55
N ASP A 473 10.92 10.98 13.38
CA ASP A 473 10.15 10.39 12.29
C ASP A 473 9.42 9.11 12.75
N ASP A 474 8.17 8.99 12.32
CA ASP A 474 7.36 7.78 12.45
C ASP A 474 6.28 7.73 11.37
N ILE A 475 6.02 6.54 10.83
CA ILE A 475 5.02 6.34 9.76
C ILE A 475 3.61 6.78 10.20
N PHE A 476 3.24 6.60 11.46
CA PHE A 476 1.89 6.86 11.97
C PHE A 476 1.77 8.23 12.64
N ASN A 477 2.82 8.64 13.37
CA ASN A 477 2.75 9.86 14.17
C ASN A 477 3.14 11.11 13.38
N GLY A 478 4.02 10.99 12.38
CA GLY A 478 4.47 12.09 11.52
C GLY A 478 5.96 12.37 11.63
N GLU A 479 6.38 13.54 11.11
CA GLU A 479 7.78 13.98 11.08
C GLU A 479 7.95 15.34 11.74
N HIS A 480 8.98 15.48 12.58
CA HIS A 480 9.38 16.78 13.13
C HIS A 480 10.68 17.22 12.48
N TYR A 481 10.71 18.47 12.01
CA TYR A 481 11.80 19.04 11.25
C TYR A 481 12.22 20.40 11.81
N ASP A 482 13.51 20.58 12.08
CA ASP A 482 14.12 21.85 12.45
C ASP A 482 15.04 22.35 11.33
N ALA A 483 14.57 23.35 10.58
CA ALA A 483 15.32 23.92 9.47
C ALA A 483 16.56 24.69 9.92
N GLY A 484 16.64 25.07 11.21
CA GLY A 484 17.86 25.64 11.80
C GLY A 484 19.02 24.64 11.89
N LYS A 485 18.75 23.34 11.75
CA LYS A 485 19.74 22.26 11.79
C LYS A 485 20.13 21.71 10.41
N GLU A 486 19.65 22.32 9.33
CA GLU A 486 20.05 21.95 7.98
C GLU A 486 21.57 22.06 7.80
N LYS A 487 22.16 21.06 7.13
CA LYS A 487 23.59 21.02 6.81
C LYS A 487 23.77 21.23 5.31
N ASP A 488 23.79 22.48 4.87
CA ASP A 488 23.87 22.83 3.44
C ASP A 488 25.05 22.13 2.74
N GLY A 489 24.79 21.49 1.60
CA GLY A 489 25.80 20.82 0.78
C GLY A 489 26.39 19.52 1.37
N TRP A 490 25.82 18.95 2.43
CA TRP A 490 26.37 17.73 3.08
C TRP A 490 26.50 16.51 2.15
N THR A 491 25.72 16.46 1.08
CA THR A 491 25.73 15.40 0.04
C THR A 491 26.65 15.72 -1.14
N ASP A 492 27.30 16.88 -1.15
CA ASP A 492 28.28 17.28 -2.16
C ASP A 492 29.70 16.84 -1.79
N ALA A 493 30.55 16.77 -2.81
CA ALA A 493 31.99 16.62 -2.63
C ALA A 493 32.62 17.92 -2.10
N GLY A 494 33.60 17.80 -1.20
CA GLY A 494 34.29 18.92 -0.57
C GLY A 494 33.61 19.47 0.68
N TYR A 495 32.54 18.82 1.17
CA TYR A 495 31.91 19.18 2.44
C TYR A 495 32.78 18.74 3.63
N ASP A 496 33.04 19.68 4.54
CA ASP A 496 33.80 19.42 5.77
C ASP A 496 32.91 18.71 6.81
N ALA A 497 33.14 17.40 6.97
CA ALA A 497 32.48 16.56 7.96
C ALA A 497 33.42 16.19 9.11
N GLY A 498 34.37 17.06 9.44
CA GLY A 498 35.35 16.83 10.52
C GLY A 498 34.72 16.74 11.92
N ASP A 499 33.51 17.27 12.09
CA ASP A 499 32.69 17.20 13.31
C ASP A 499 31.72 16.00 13.33
N TRP A 500 31.65 15.21 12.25
CA TRP A 500 30.82 14.01 12.20
C TRP A 500 31.56 12.81 12.81
N ASP A 501 30.80 11.95 13.49
CA ASP A 501 31.31 10.72 14.04
C ASP A 501 31.63 9.69 12.95
N LYS A 502 32.38 8.65 13.32
CA LYS A 502 32.52 7.45 12.48
C LYS A 502 31.32 6.53 12.64
N VAL A 503 30.93 5.90 11.53
CA VAL A 503 29.87 4.88 11.56
C VAL A 503 30.30 3.66 12.36
N SER A 504 29.33 2.95 12.92
CA SER A 504 29.54 1.59 13.43
C SER A 504 29.21 0.57 12.34
N VAL A 505 30.12 -0.37 12.12
CA VAL A 505 29.90 -1.52 11.21
C VAL A 505 29.16 -2.62 11.96
N THR A 506 28.10 -3.14 11.35
CA THR A 506 27.27 -4.22 11.92
C THR A 506 27.00 -5.31 10.87
N THR A 507 26.22 -6.32 11.25
CA THR A 507 25.89 -7.46 10.39
C THR A 507 24.38 -7.66 10.29
N ALA A 508 23.92 -8.29 9.20
CA ALA A 508 22.52 -8.66 9.04
C ALA A 508 22.01 -9.48 10.23
N LYS A 509 22.84 -10.39 10.75
CA LYS A 509 22.53 -11.19 11.95
C LYS A 509 22.32 -10.34 13.20
N THR A 510 23.16 -9.33 13.42
CA THR A 510 23.04 -8.41 14.57
C THR A 510 21.76 -7.58 14.48
N LEU A 511 21.40 -7.17 13.26
CA LEU A 511 20.15 -6.45 12.98
C LEU A 511 18.92 -7.38 13.00
N GLY A 512 19.10 -8.70 12.93
CA GLY A 512 17.98 -9.62 12.77
C GLY A 512 17.25 -9.46 11.44
N VAL A 513 17.94 -9.01 10.40
CA VAL A 513 17.41 -8.92 9.03
C VAL A 513 17.82 -10.15 8.21
N GLY A 514 16.95 -10.53 7.28
CA GLY A 514 17.11 -11.68 6.40
C GLY A 514 17.86 -11.36 5.12
N THR A 515 17.51 -12.09 4.05
CA THR A 515 18.25 -12.02 2.78
C THR A 515 17.92 -10.74 2.01
N LEU A 516 18.96 -10.06 1.51
CA LEU A 516 18.82 -8.98 0.55
C LEU A 516 18.30 -9.54 -0.78
N CYS A 517 17.20 -9.00 -1.29
CA CYS A 517 16.70 -9.33 -2.62
C CYS A 517 16.39 -8.06 -3.42
N PRO A 518 16.34 -8.12 -4.75
CA PRO A 518 15.86 -7.02 -5.57
C PRO A 518 14.47 -6.56 -5.15
N GLN A 519 14.17 -5.29 -5.41
CA GLN A 519 12.84 -4.74 -5.34
C GLN A 519 11.87 -5.63 -6.14
N LEU A 520 10.82 -6.15 -5.46
CA LEU A 520 9.91 -7.16 -6.04
C LEU A 520 8.67 -6.56 -6.73
N SER A 521 8.44 -5.26 -6.59
CA SER A 521 7.32 -4.52 -7.15
C SER A 521 7.69 -3.06 -7.37
N GLY A 522 6.87 -2.29 -8.10
CA GLY A 522 7.08 -0.85 -8.23
C GLY A 522 7.32 -0.14 -6.88
N THR A 523 8.40 0.64 -6.81
CA THR A 523 8.74 1.47 -5.65
C THR A 523 7.63 2.46 -5.35
N VAL A 524 7.47 2.86 -4.09
CA VAL A 524 6.57 3.97 -3.75
C VAL A 524 7.14 5.26 -4.36
N GLN A 525 6.32 6.04 -5.05
CA GLN A 525 6.72 7.28 -5.73
C GLN A 525 5.70 8.38 -5.50
N VAL A 526 6.09 9.63 -5.76
CA VAL A 526 5.14 10.73 -5.94
C VAL A 526 4.50 10.57 -7.31
N MET A 527 3.24 10.13 -7.31
CA MET A 527 2.50 9.80 -8.54
C MET A 527 1.62 10.95 -9.03
N ASP A 528 1.23 11.86 -8.13
CA ASP A 528 0.43 13.04 -8.45
C ASP A 528 0.69 14.16 -7.43
N THR A 529 0.28 15.38 -7.75
CA THR A 529 0.33 16.55 -6.85
C THR A 529 -1.01 17.26 -6.83
N VAL A 530 -1.70 17.21 -5.69
CA VAL A 530 -3.00 17.87 -5.49
C VAL A 530 -2.80 19.20 -4.78
N THR A 531 -3.21 20.29 -5.40
CA THR A 531 -3.22 21.62 -4.75
C THR A 531 -4.50 21.78 -3.95
N ALA A 532 -4.43 22.41 -2.77
CA ALA A 532 -5.62 22.73 -2.00
C ALA A 532 -6.63 23.52 -2.84
N LYS A 533 -7.93 23.33 -2.60
CA LYS A 533 -9.01 24.02 -3.33
C LYS A 533 -9.56 25.21 -2.56
N SER A 534 -9.54 25.13 -1.23
CA SER A 534 -10.03 26.18 -0.34
C SER A 534 -9.38 26.07 1.03
N PHE A 535 -9.52 27.12 1.84
CA PHE A 535 -9.24 27.03 3.27
C PHE A 535 -10.26 27.83 4.08
N ASN A 536 -10.42 27.45 5.35
CA ASN A 536 -11.22 28.17 6.34
C ASN A 536 -10.39 28.46 7.59
N LYS A 537 -10.59 29.63 8.20
CA LYS A 537 -9.94 30.01 9.46
C LYS A 537 -10.83 29.58 10.64
N VAL A 538 -10.35 28.67 11.47
CA VAL A 538 -11.11 28.09 12.62
C VAL A 538 -10.61 28.56 13.99
N GLY A 539 -9.57 29.39 14.02
CA GLY A 539 -9.00 29.98 15.23
C GLY A 539 -8.26 31.28 14.92
N LYS A 540 -7.49 31.81 15.88
CA LYS A 540 -6.68 33.03 15.63
C LYS A 540 -5.54 32.77 14.63
N THR A 541 -4.95 31.58 14.68
CA THR A 541 -3.74 31.16 13.96
C THR A 541 -3.86 29.73 13.43
N THR A 542 -5.08 29.30 13.11
CA THR A 542 -5.39 27.93 12.66
C THR A 542 -6.23 27.98 11.40
N PHE A 543 -5.79 27.26 10.37
CA PHE A 543 -6.37 27.24 9.04
C PHE A 543 -6.58 25.80 8.60
N ILE A 544 -7.77 25.46 8.11
CA ILE A 544 -8.10 24.12 7.58
C ILE A 544 -8.18 24.22 6.07
N TYR A 545 -7.32 23.49 5.36
CA TYR A 545 -7.32 23.38 3.91
C TYR A 545 -8.10 22.15 3.46
N ASP A 546 -8.88 22.26 2.40
CA ASP A 546 -9.58 21.15 1.74
C ASP A 546 -8.96 20.90 0.36
N PHE A 547 -8.45 19.69 0.14
CA PHE A 547 -7.91 19.24 -1.15
C PHE A 547 -9.02 18.78 -2.12
N GLY A 548 -10.23 18.56 -1.61
CA GLY A 548 -11.38 18.09 -2.37
C GLY A 548 -11.32 16.61 -2.76
N GLN A 549 -10.32 15.88 -2.27
CA GLN A 549 -10.08 14.46 -2.50
C GLN A 549 -9.42 13.88 -1.24
N ASN A 550 -9.94 12.76 -0.73
CA ASN A 550 -9.26 11.96 0.29
C ASN A 550 -8.15 11.15 -0.38
N LEU A 551 -6.90 11.42 -0.03
CA LEU A 551 -5.70 10.88 -0.69
C LEU A 551 -4.74 10.31 0.34
N THR A 552 -3.73 9.58 -0.11
CA THR A 552 -2.60 9.12 0.71
C THR A 552 -1.33 9.80 0.22
N GLY A 553 -0.57 10.40 1.12
CA GLY A 553 0.59 11.19 0.72
C GLY A 553 1.21 11.99 1.84
N VAL A 554 2.00 13.00 1.46
CA VAL A 554 2.63 13.96 2.36
C VAL A 554 2.33 15.38 1.92
N ALA A 555 2.38 16.33 2.86
CA ALA A 555 2.28 17.74 2.55
C ALA A 555 3.52 18.23 1.76
N SER A 556 3.33 19.23 0.92
CA SER A 556 4.38 20.07 0.34
C SER A 556 3.91 21.51 0.46
N VAL A 557 4.36 22.20 1.50
CA VAL A 557 3.87 23.53 1.85
C VAL A 557 4.97 24.57 1.81
N LYS A 558 4.65 25.75 1.26
CA LYS A 558 5.52 26.92 1.41
C LYS A 558 5.12 27.71 2.65
N LEU A 559 6.03 27.84 3.60
CA LEU A 559 5.84 28.48 4.89
C LEU A 559 6.68 29.75 4.99
N LYS A 560 6.17 30.77 5.68
CA LYS A 560 6.90 32.04 5.89
C LYS A 560 6.64 32.57 7.29
N GLY A 561 7.72 32.95 7.98
CA GLY A 561 7.67 33.40 9.36
C GLY A 561 9.07 33.71 9.90
N LYS A 562 9.16 33.98 11.21
CA LYS A 562 10.45 34.24 11.87
C LYS A 562 11.18 32.93 12.15
N ALA A 563 12.51 32.96 12.16
CA ALA A 563 13.33 31.85 12.64
C ALA A 563 12.87 31.38 14.04
N GLY A 564 12.82 30.07 14.26
CA GLY A 564 12.34 29.45 15.50
C GLY A 564 10.82 29.40 15.65
N THR A 565 10.05 29.89 14.68
CA THR A 565 8.58 29.71 14.68
C THR A 565 8.25 28.26 14.40
N LYS A 566 7.49 27.62 15.30
CA LYS A 566 6.97 26.27 15.08
C LYS A 566 5.64 26.31 14.33
N VAL A 567 5.54 25.55 13.25
CA VAL A 567 4.33 25.34 12.46
C VAL A 567 3.93 23.88 12.60
N THR A 568 2.66 23.61 12.89
CA THR A 568 2.11 22.26 13.05
C THR A 568 1.11 21.98 11.94
N LEU A 569 1.26 20.82 11.29
CA LEU A 569 0.40 20.33 10.22
C LEU A 569 -0.31 19.06 10.72
N ARG A 570 -1.64 19.08 10.86
CA ARG A 570 -2.44 17.90 11.24
C ARG A 570 -3.30 17.44 10.08
N HIS A 571 -3.46 16.12 9.94
CA HIS A 571 -4.14 15.51 8.79
C HIS A 571 -5.40 14.78 9.22
N GLY A 572 -6.47 14.83 8.40
CA GLY A 572 -7.72 14.16 8.70
C GLY A 572 -8.61 13.93 7.47
N GLU A 573 -9.45 12.90 7.53
CA GLU A 573 -10.31 12.50 6.40
C GLU A 573 -11.61 13.33 6.32
N MET A 574 -12.10 13.78 7.47
CA MET A 574 -13.40 14.46 7.63
C MET A 574 -13.25 15.73 8.48
N LEU A 575 -14.28 16.58 8.43
CA LEU A 575 -14.44 17.69 9.36
C LEU A 575 -15.57 17.40 10.32
N ASN A 576 -15.44 17.86 11.56
CA ASN A 576 -16.52 17.85 12.53
C ASN A 576 -17.71 18.65 11.99
N ASP A 577 -18.90 18.07 12.02
CA ASP A 577 -20.13 18.70 11.52
C ASP A 577 -21.11 19.07 12.66
N GLY A 578 -20.79 18.65 13.89
CA GLY A 578 -21.61 18.80 15.10
C GLY A 578 -22.55 17.63 15.36
N SER A 579 -22.50 16.56 14.56
CA SER A 579 -23.26 15.33 14.79
C SER A 579 -22.71 14.53 15.97
N SER A 580 -23.45 13.50 16.37
CA SER A 580 -22.92 12.45 17.25
C SER A 580 -21.63 11.85 16.66
N GLY A 581 -20.69 11.51 17.54
CA GLY A 581 -19.37 11.00 17.18
C GLY A 581 -18.33 12.07 16.79
N SER A 582 -18.71 13.35 16.62
CA SER A 582 -17.76 14.46 16.46
C SER A 582 -16.83 14.57 17.68
N ASP A 583 -15.55 14.86 17.46
CA ASP A 583 -14.51 15.02 18.50
C ASP A 583 -14.11 16.49 18.73
N GLY A 584 -14.70 17.41 17.97
CA GLY A 584 -14.36 18.84 17.99
C GLY A 584 -15.53 19.74 17.58
N ALA A 585 -15.23 21.04 17.49
CA ALA A 585 -16.21 22.03 17.08
C ALA A 585 -16.51 21.92 15.57
N LYS A 586 -17.73 22.29 15.16
CA LYS A 586 -18.11 22.26 13.75
C LYS A 586 -17.11 23.04 12.88
N GLY A 587 -16.62 22.39 11.82
CA GLY A 587 -15.66 22.92 10.87
C GLY A 587 -14.19 22.67 11.24
N THR A 588 -13.88 22.14 12.43
CA THR A 588 -12.53 21.70 12.78
C THR A 588 -12.25 20.29 12.26
N LEU A 589 -10.99 19.92 12.18
CA LEU A 589 -10.54 18.59 11.76
C LEU A 589 -11.15 17.51 12.67
N TYR A 590 -11.68 16.43 12.09
CA TYR A 590 -12.10 15.23 12.81
C TYR A 590 -10.97 14.20 12.81
N THR A 591 -10.55 13.74 13.99
CA THR A 591 -9.37 12.89 14.16
C THR A 591 -9.57 11.68 15.06
N ALA A 592 -10.73 11.54 15.72
CA ALA A 592 -10.99 10.40 16.60
C ALA A 592 -10.87 9.04 15.89
N ASN A 593 -11.19 8.96 14.60
CA ASN A 593 -11.06 7.72 13.83
C ASN A 593 -9.61 7.34 13.49
N LEU A 594 -8.64 8.23 13.71
CA LEU A 594 -7.21 7.94 13.58
C LEU A 594 -6.68 7.11 14.77
N ARG A 595 -7.46 7.04 15.85
CA ARG A 595 -7.15 6.34 17.10
C ARG A 595 -5.86 6.88 17.71
N SER A 596 -4.83 6.06 17.85
CA SER A 596 -3.55 6.49 18.44
C SER A 596 -2.55 7.08 17.44
N ALA A 597 -2.85 7.04 16.13
CA ALA A 597 -2.02 7.71 15.13
C ALA A 597 -2.19 9.22 15.21
N GLN A 598 -1.10 9.95 15.47
CA GLN A 598 -1.14 11.40 15.59
C GLN A 598 -1.31 12.10 14.23
N ALA A 599 -0.77 11.52 13.15
CA ALA A 599 -0.77 12.08 11.79
C ALA A 599 -0.43 13.58 11.75
N THR A 600 0.64 13.96 12.48
CA THR A 600 1.00 15.35 12.75
C THR A 600 2.46 15.59 12.40
N ASP A 601 2.70 16.55 11.51
CA ASP A 601 4.04 17.00 11.17
C ASP A 601 4.34 18.34 11.83
N GLU A 602 5.59 18.55 12.27
CA GLU A 602 6.05 19.80 12.87
C GLU A 602 7.25 20.36 12.10
N TYR A 603 7.25 21.67 11.85
CA TYR A 603 8.33 22.35 11.15
C TYR A 603 8.75 23.63 11.89
N ILE A 604 10.03 23.75 12.23
CA ILE A 604 10.62 24.93 12.84
C ILE A 604 11.35 25.72 11.76
N LEU A 605 10.92 26.97 11.55
CA LEU A 605 11.44 27.82 10.48
C LEU A 605 12.87 28.28 10.74
N LYS A 606 13.68 28.39 9.67
CA LYS A 606 14.99 29.08 9.70
C LYS A 606 14.90 30.58 9.43
N GLY A 607 13.75 31.07 9.01
CA GLY A 607 13.44 32.50 8.83
C GLY A 607 13.80 33.07 7.45
N ASP A 608 13.65 32.29 6.37
CA ASP A 608 13.90 32.79 5.00
C ASP A 608 12.82 33.82 4.59
N GLU A 609 13.26 35.00 4.16
CA GLU A 609 12.37 36.08 3.69
C GLU A 609 11.56 35.69 2.44
N ASN A 610 12.06 34.75 1.63
CA ASN A 610 11.39 34.24 0.43
C ASN A 610 10.41 33.08 0.72
N GLY A 611 10.37 32.59 1.96
CA GLY A 611 9.62 31.42 2.38
C GLY A 611 10.38 30.11 2.17
N GLU A 612 10.01 29.10 2.94
CA GLU A 612 10.66 27.79 3.06
C GLU A 612 9.69 26.71 2.58
N ILE A 613 10.20 25.68 1.88
CA ILE A 613 9.35 24.56 1.44
C ILE A 613 9.59 23.39 2.39
N TYR A 614 8.53 22.93 3.04
CA TYR A 614 8.55 21.74 3.88
C TYR A 614 7.78 20.60 3.21
N SER A 615 8.41 19.43 3.15
CA SER A 615 7.76 18.17 2.77
C SER A 615 8.40 17.01 3.56
N PRO A 616 7.63 16.25 4.35
CA PRO A 616 8.14 15.11 5.11
C PRO A 616 8.78 14.03 4.22
N VAL A 617 9.79 13.33 4.76
CA VAL A 617 10.57 12.32 4.01
C VAL A 617 10.24 10.89 4.44
N PHE A 618 10.02 10.65 5.75
CA PHE A 618 9.93 9.31 6.35
C PHE A 618 8.56 8.97 6.95
N THR A 619 7.51 9.71 6.56
CA THR A 619 6.13 9.48 6.98
C THR A 619 5.15 9.60 5.80
N TYR A 620 3.89 9.26 6.03
CA TYR A 620 2.77 9.56 5.13
C TYR A 620 1.45 9.56 5.90
N HIS A 621 0.42 10.19 5.34
CA HIS A 621 -0.90 10.32 5.96
C HIS A 621 -2.00 10.04 4.95
N GLY A 622 -3.15 9.51 5.41
CA GLY A 622 -4.39 9.47 4.64
C GLY A 622 -5.30 10.64 5.03
N PHE A 623 -5.59 11.56 4.11
CA PHE A 623 -6.34 12.78 4.42
C PHE A 623 -7.00 13.43 3.21
N ARG A 624 -8.06 14.18 3.49
CA ARG A 624 -8.63 15.18 2.58
C ARG A 624 -8.40 16.60 3.09
N TYR A 625 -8.35 16.75 4.41
CA TYR A 625 -8.24 18.02 5.09
C TYR A 625 -6.92 18.09 5.83
N MET A 626 -6.30 19.27 5.81
CA MET A 626 -5.08 19.54 6.54
C MET A 626 -5.23 20.82 7.34
N GLU A 627 -4.96 20.73 8.64
CA GLU A 627 -4.83 21.89 9.51
C GLU A 627 -3.40 22.43 9.45
N ILE A 628 -3.23 23.73 9.25
CA ILE A 628 -1.97 24.44 9.47
C ILE A 628 -2.16 25.41 10.64
N SER A 629 -1.29 25.32 11.64
CA SER A 629 -1.30 26.22 12.80
C SER A 629 0.09 26.72 13.17
N GLY A 630 0.15 27.83 13.92
CA GLY A 630 1.41 28.46 14.36
C GLY A 630 1.83 29.69 13.55
N LEU A 631 1.10 30.03 12.48
CA LEU A 631 1.33 31.21 11.65
C LEU A 631 0.32 32.34 11.92
N SER A 632 0.78 33.59 11.78
CA SER A 632 -0.10 34.77 11.89
C SER A 632 -1.03 34.95 10.69
N GLU A 633 -0.58 34.51 9.51
CA GLU A 633 -1.30 34.60 8.24
C GLU A 633 -1.36 33.22 7.59
N ALA A 634 -2.42 32.99 6.79
CA ALA A 634 -2.59 31.73 6.07
C ALA A 634 -1.61 31.66 4.90
N PRO A 635 -0.92 30.53 4.68
CA PRO A 635 -0.27 30.25 3.40
C PRO A 635 -1.22 30.41 2.20
N ASP A 636 -0.70 30.81 1.05
CA ASP A 636 -1.51 30.88 -0.18
C ASP A 636 -1.96 29.46 -0.57
N ILE A 637 -3.17 29.34 -1.11
CA ILE A 637 -3.71 28.04 -1.55
C ILE A 637 -2.79 27.39 -2.59
N SER A 638 -2.19 28.18 -3.49
CA SER A 638 -1.25 27.69 -4.51
C SER A 638 0.07 27.14 -3.95
N ASP A 639 0.38 27.49 -2.70
CA ASP A 639 1.55 27.09 -1.94
C ASP A 639 1.28 25.90 -1.02
N VAL A 640 0.04 25.40 -0.95
CA VAL A 640 -0.38 24.27 -0.11
C VAL A 640 -0.76 23.09 -1.00
N LYS A 641 0.13 22.09 -1.05
CA LYS A 641 0.00 20.92 -1.91
C LYS A 641 0.10 19.62 -1.10
N ALA A 642 -0.47 18.56 -1.64
CA ALA A 642 -0.29 17.19 -1.20
C ALA A 642 0.36 16.39 -2.32
N LEU A 643 1.48 15.72 -2.01
CA LEU A 643 2.16 14.81 -2.90
C LEU A 643 1.56 13.42 -2.71
N VAL A 644 0.87 12.89 -3.71
CA VAL A 644 0.17 11.61 -3.63
C VAL A 644 1.18 10.48 -3.77
N LEU A 645 1.22 9.58 -2.78
CA LEU A 645 2.17 8.48 -2.70
C LEU A 645 1.48 7.13 -2.86
N TYR A 646 1.97 6.33 -3.78
CA TYR A 646 1.67 4.89 -3.88
C TYR A 646 2.75 4.16 -4.69
N SER A 647 2.75 2.83 -4.64
CA SER A 647 3.63 1.99 -5.45
C SER A 647 3.40 2.23 -6.94
N TYR A 648 4.46 2.47 -7.70
CA TYR A 648 4.36 2.65 -9.15
C TYR A 648 3.69 1.44 -9.81
N MET A 649 2.53 1.69 -10.42
CA MET A 649 1.77 0.74 -11.23
C MET A 649 1.11 1.54 -12.33
N GLU A 650 1.07 0.98 -13.54
CA GLU A 650 0.45 1.66 -14.67
C GLU A 650 -1.07 1.52 -14.64
N ASP A 651 -1.76 2.58 -15.05
CA ASP A 651 -3.19 2.55 -15.23
C ASP A 651 -3.56 1.66 -16.42
N THR A 652 -4.48 0.72 -16.18
CA THR A 652 -4.93 -0.21 -17.23
C THR A 652 -6.41 -0.09 -17.51
N GLY A 653 -7.20 0.52 -16.64
CA GLY A 653 -8.65 0.56 -16.76
C GLY A 653 -9.21 1.97 -16.81
N SER A 654 -10.21 2.19 -17.68
CA SER A 654 -11.05 3.39 -17.62
C SER A 654 -12.49 3.07 -17.97
N ILE A 655 -13.44 3.71 -17.27
CA ILE A 655 -14.87 3.57 -17.52
C ILE A 655 -15.50 4.96 -17.44
N THR A 656 -16.45 5.23 -18.33
CA THR A 656 -17.37 6.35 -18.23
C THR A 656 -18.78 5.87 -18.53
N THR A 657 -19.75 6.36 -17.77
CA THR A 657 -21.17 6.04 -17.93
C THR A 657 -22.01 7.31 -18.01
N SER A 658 -23.27 7.19 -18.43
CA SER A 658 -24.24 8.28 -18.37
C SER A 658 -24.68 8.65 -16.95
N ASP A 659 -24.35 7.84 -15.93
CA ASP A 659 -24.71 8.09 -14.52
C ASP A 659 -23.52 8.68 -13.77
N THR A 660 -23.64 9.95 -13.36
CA THR A 660 -22.57 10.69 -12.69
C THR A 660 -22.22 10.12 -11.32
N LEU A 661 -23.16 9.51 -10.60
CA LEU A 661 -22.89 8.89 -9.30
C LEU A 661 -22.16 7.54 -9.47
N ILE A 662 -22.42 6.80 -10.54
CA ILE A 662 -21.63 5.61 -10.87
C ILE A 662 -20.22 5.99 -11.31
N ASN A 663 -20.05 7.08 -12.07
CA ASN A 663 -18.71 7.60 -12.39
C ASN A 663 -17.95 8.02 -11.11
N ALA A 664 -18.64 8.64 -10.14
CA ALA A 664 -18.07 8.94 -8.84
C ALA A 664 -17.71 7.67 -8.04
N LEU A 665 -18.52 6.60 -8.09
CA LEU A 665 -18.20 5.32 -7.46
C LEU A 665 -16.93 4.69 -8.03
N ILE A 666 -16.77 4.73 -9.37
CA ILE A 666 -15.59 4.24 -10.06
C ILE A 666 -14.36 5.07 -9.65
N SER A 667 -14.49 6.40 -9.64
CA SER A 667 -13.44 7.31 -9.16
C SER A 667 -13.05 7.03 -7.69
N ASN A 668 -14.03 6.87 -6.80
CA ASN A 668 -13.81 6.60 -5.39
C ASN A 668 -13.13 5.25 -5.16
N THR A 669 -13.49 4.23 -5.94
CA THR A 669 -12.84 2.92 -5.92
C THR A 669 -11.37 3.03 -6.32
N TYR A 670 -11.11 3.78 -7.38
CA TYR A 670 -9.78 3.98 -7.91
C TYR A 670 -8.87 4.80 -6.96
N TRP A 671 -9.39 5.86 -6.34
CA TRP A 671 -8.69 6.58 -5.26
C TRP A 671 -8.50 5.74 -4.00
N GLY A 672 -9.46 4.89 -3.66
CA GLY A 672 -9.34 3.94 -2.55
C GLY A 672 -8.23 2.91 -2.76
N GLN A 673 -8.06 2.43 -4.00
CA GLN A 673 -6.94 1.57 -4.38
C GLN A 673 -5.61 2.31 -4.29
N ARG A 674 -5.49 3.47 -4.96
CA ARG A 674 -4.28 4.32 -4.90
C ARG A 674 -3.86 4.58 -3.46
N GLY A 675 -4.81 4.96 -2.62
CA GLY A 675 -4.55 5.30 -1.24
C GLY A 675 -3.97 4.15 -0.40
N ASN A 676 -4.20 2.91 -0.78
CA ASN A 676 -3.83 1.75 0.02
C ASN A 676 -2.80 0.82 -0.63
N PHE A 677 -2.31 1.15 -1.83
CA PHE A 677 -1.31 0.34 -2.53
C PHE A 677 0.08 0.95 -2.34
N LEU A 678 0.50 1.06 -1.09
CA LEU A 678 1.78 1.65 -0.69
C LEU A 678 2.68 0.56 -0.11
N SER A 679 3.54 -0.01 -0.96
CA SER A 679 4.42 -1.17 -0.67
C SER A 679 3.71 -2.50 -0.31
N THR A 680 2.51 -2.46 0.27
CA THR A 680 1.64 -3.61 0.59
C THR A 680 0.17 -3.15 0.46
N PRO A 681 -0.80 -4.03 0.10
CA PRO A 681 -2.22 -3.67 0.03
C PRO A 681 -2.79 -3.44 1.44
N THR A 682 -2.70 -2.21 1.96
CA THR A 682 -3.15 -1.89 3.32
C THR A 682 -4.67 -1.94 3.44
N ASP A 683 -5.22 -2.16 4.62
CA ASP A 683 -6.65 -1.93 4.87
C ASP A 683 -6.99 -0.44 4.65
N CYS A 684 -6.33 0.43 5.40
CA CYS A 684 -6.57 1.86 5.38
C CYS A 684 -5.25 2.63 5.52
N PRO A 685 -5.13 3.88 5.06
CA PRO A 685 -3.84 4.58 5.01
C PRO A 685 -3.62 5.62 6.11
N GLN A 686 -4.59 5.86 6.98
CA GLN A 686 -4.63 7.00 7.90
C GLN A 686 -4.40 6.65 9.36
N ARG A 687 -5.11 5.65 9.90
CA ARG A 687 -5.10 5.33 11.35
C ARG A 687 -3.88 4.49 11.73
N ASP A 688 -3.79 4.13 13.00
CA ASP A 688 -2.74 3.29 13.58
C ASP A 688 -2.71 1.81 13.10
N GLU A 689 -3.11 1.52 11.87
CA GLU A 689 -3.24 0.17 11.32
C GLU A 689 -2.37 0.00 10.07
N ARG A 690 -2.85 0.38 8.88
CA ARG A 690 -2.05 0.36 7.63
C ARG A 690 -1.39 -0.99 7.41
N MET A 691 -2.15 -2.06 7.65
CA MET A 691 -1.66 -3.44 7.64
C MET A 691 -2.09 -4.12 6.36
N GLY A 692 -1.24 -4.98 5.80
CA GLY A 692 -1.58 -5.77 4.61
C GLY A 692 -2.56 -6.88 4.92
N TRP A 693 -3.83 -6.52 5.12
CA TRP A 693 -4.90 -7.44 5.48
C TRP A 693 -5.26 -8.35 4.29
N SER A 694 -5.17 -9.65 4.53
CA SER A 694 -5.31 -10.67 3.49
C SER A 694 -6.73 -10.79 2.93
N GLY A 695 -7.75 -10.61 3.77
CA GLY A 695 -9.14 -10.68 3.34
C GLY A 695 -9.51 -9.54 2.40
N ASP A 696 -9.16 -8.32 2.78
CA ASP A 696 -9.30 -7.10 1.99
C ASP A 696 -8.63 -7.24 0.63
N ALA A 697 -7.33 -7.57 0.64
CA ALA A 697 -6.53 -7.73 -0.56
C ALA A 697 -7.16 -8.76 -1.51
N GLN A 698 -7.63 -9.89 -0.99
CA GLN A 698 -8.31 -10.92 -1.77
C GLN A 698 -9.62 -10.44 -2.38
N ILE A 699 -10.49 -9.81 -1.58
CA ILE A 699 -11.81 -9.35 -2.03
C ILE A 699 -11.67 -8.35 -3.18
N PHE A 700 -10.62 -7.53 -3.15
CA PHE A 700 -10.44 -6.44 -4.08
C PHE A 700 -9.51 -6.75 -5.26
N CYS A 701 -8.65 -7.79 -5.20
CA CYS A 701 -7.62 -8.02 -6.22
C CYS A 701 -8.14 -8.14 -7.66
N GLY A 702 -9.34 -8.68 -7.86
CA GLY A 702 -9.96 -8.78 -9.19
C GLY A 702 -10.39 -7.43 -9.77
N THR A 703 -10.85 -6.49 -8.93
CA THR A 703 -11.08 -5.08 -9.29
C THR A 703 -9.76 -4.36 -9.52
N ALA A 704 -8.79 -4.55 -8.61
CA ALA A 704 -7.49 -3.89 -8.68
C ALA A 704 -6.76 -4.17 -10.00
N ALA A 705 -6.87 -5.40 -10.51
CA ALA A 705 -6.28 -5.85 -11.77
C ALA A 705 -6.97 -5.32 -13.05
N TYR A 706 -8.16 -4.74 -12.93
CA TYR A 706 -8.74 -3.94 -14.02
C TYR A 706 -8.18 -2.52 -14.01
N ASN A 707 -8.17 -1.89 -12.84
CA ASN A 707 -7.77 -0.50 -12.66
C ASN A 707 -6.30 -0.25 -13.02
N MET A 708 -5.40 -1.12 -12.56
CA MET A 708 -3.95 -0.97 -12.72
C MET A 708 -3.25 -2.29 -13.03
N ASN A 709 -2.04 -2.21 -13.57
CA ASN A 709 -1.12 -3.34 -13.66
C ASN A 709 -0.54 -3.69 -12.28
N VAL A 710 -1.25 -4.54 -11.54
CA VAL A 710 -0.95 -4.91 -10.15
C VAL A 710 -0.12 -6.19 -10.02
N LYS A 711 0.39 -6.76 -11.12
CA LYS A 711 1.01 -8.09 -11.13
C LYS A 711 2.20 -8.18 -10.17
N THR A 712 3.22 -7.34 -10.33
CA THR A 712 4.41 -7.37 -9.46
C THR A 712 4.08 -6.97 -8.02
N PHE A 713 3.09 -6.09 -7.83
CA PHE A 713 2.60 -5.72 -6.50
C PHE A 713 2.00 -6.91 -5.73
N PHE A 714 1.12 -7.69 -6.35
CA PHE A 714 0.56 -8.89 -5.71
C PHE A 714 1.56 -10.03 -5.62
N ASP A 715 2.48 -10.19 -6.58
CA ASP A 715 3.59 -11.13 -6.47
C ASP A 715 4.45 -10.89 -5.22
N LYS A 716 4.79 -9.63 -4.96
CA LYS A 716 5.48 -9.22 -3.73
C LYS A 716 4.62 -9.53 -2.50
N TYR A 717 3.33 -9.16 -2.50
CA TYR A 717 2.45 -9.42 -1.35
C TYR A 717 2.26 -10.93 -1.06
N ILE A 718 2.17 -11.76 -2.09
CA ILE A 718 2.15 -13.22 -1.94
C ILE A 718 3.47 -13.73 -1.39
N THR A 719 4.60 -13.11 -1.74
CA THR A 719 5.89 -13.42 -1.11
C THR A 719 5.82 -13.14 0.40
N ASP A 720 5.30 -11.97 0.82
CA ASP A 720 5.13 -11.63 2.24
C ASP A 720 4.24 -12.64 2.98
N LEU A 721 3.07 -13.00 2.42
CA LEU A 721 2.17 -14.00 3.02
C LEU A 721 2.84 -15.37 3.20
N ASN A 722 3.69 -15.76 2.26
CA ASN A 722 4.41 -17.03 2.31
C ASN A 722 5.60 -16.99 3.29
N ASP A 723 6.32 -15.87 3.35
CA ASP A 723 7.39 -15.63 4.32
C ASP A 723 6.81 -15.64 5.77
N ALA A 724 5.57 -15.20 5.92
CA ALA A 724 4.81 -15.17 7.18
C ALA A 724 3.98 -16.44 7.48
N GLN A 725 3.94 -17.44 6.58
CA GLN A 725 3.12 -18.63 6.77
C GLN A 725 3.62 -19.47 7.96
N ARG A 726 2.72 -19.77 8.89
CA ARG A 726 3.07 -20.49 10.13
C ARG A 726 3.47 -21.93 9.87
N SER A 727 4.19 -22.53 10.82
CA SER A 727 4.68 -23.90 10.72
C SER A 727 3.56 -24.95 10.58
N ASP A 728 2.39 -24.70 11.18
CA ASP A 728 1.20 -25.54 11.05
C ASP A 728 0.54 -25.48 9.64
N GLY A 729 0.93 -24.51 8.81
CA GLY A 729 0.43 -24.29 7.46
C GLY A 729 -0.61 -23.19 7.33
N SER A 730 -1.02 -22.55 8.43
CA SER A 730 -1.94 -21.40 8.38
C SER A 730 -1.25 -20.15 7.82
N TYR A 731 -1.93 -19.45 6.91
CA TYR A 731 -1.54 -18.09 6.52
C TYR A 731 -1.98 -17.09 7.58
N PRO A 732 -1.21 -16.00 7.82
CA PRO A 732 -1.57 -14.96 8.78
C PRO A 732 -2.74 -14.10 8.25
N ASP A 733 -3.41 -13.38 9.15
CA ASP A 733 -4.47 -12.46 8.76
C ASP A 733 -3.92 -11.19 8.11
N VAL A 734 -2.73 -10.74 8.54
CA VAL A 734 -1.97 -9.63 7.96
C VAL A 734 -0.56 -10.06 7.57
N ALA A 735 -0.06 -9.51 6.47
CA ALA A 735 1.33 -9.64 6.05
C ALA A 735 1.86 -8.31 5.45
N PRO A 736 3.10 -7.90 5.73
CA PRO A 736 4.00 -8.43 6.76
C PRO A 736 3.45 -8.30 8.20
N GLN A 737 3.98 -9.09 9.12
CA GLN A 737 3.56 -9.16 10.53
C GLN A 737 3.78 -7.83 11.27
N THR A 738 3.13 -7.72 12.43
CA THR A 738 3.19 -6.57 13.35
C THR A 738 3.21 -7.07 14.80
N ASN A 739 3.71 -6.26 15.75
CA ASN A 739 3.62 -6.60 17.19
C ASN A 739 2.23 -6.43 17.80
N ARG A 740 1.25 -5.90 17.06
CA ARG A 740 -0.11 -5.71 17.56
C ARG A 740 -0.82 -7.06 17.69
N ALA A 741 -0.90 -7.58 18.90
CA ALA A 741 -1.46 -8.90 19.20
C ALA A 741 -2.87 -9.15 18.63
N GLN A 742 -3.69 -8.10 18.50
CA GLN A 742 -5.03 -8.18 17.89
C GLN A 742 -5.01 -8.49 16.38
N TYR A 743 -3.90 -8.28 15.70
CA TYR A 743 -3.71 -8.49 14.26
C TYR A 743 -2.77 -9.66 13.95
N THR A 744 -2.25 -10.36 14.96
CA THR A 744 -1.37 -11.52 14.78
C THR A 744 -2.15 -12.85 14.70
N GLY A 745 -3.40 -12.82 14.23
CA GLY A 745 -4.17 -14.04 13.98
C GLY A 745 -3.71 -14.80 12.73
N SER A 746 -4.31 -15.97 12.49
CA SER A 746 -3.99 -16.80 11.31
C SER A 746 -5.06 -17.85 11.03
N GLY A 747 -5.21 -18.23 9.77
CA GLY A 747 -6.05 -19.36 9.36
C GLY A 747 -7.55 -19.09 9.46
N ASN A 748 -7.93 -17.80 9.52
CA ASN A 748 -9.30 -17.33 9.39
C ASN A 748 -9.72 -17.45 7.92
N ASN A 749 -10.84 -18.12 7.65
CA ASN A 749 -11.38 -18.19 6.29
C ASN A 749 -11.84 -16.82 5.81
N ALA A 750 -11.80 -16.64 4.50
CA ALA A 750 -11.83 -15.40 3.75
C ALA A 750 -10.60 -14.49 3.92
N TRP A 751 -9.72 -14.73 4.88
CA TRP A 751 -8.46 -13.99 5.07
C TRP A 751 -7.27 -14.83 4.61
N GLY A 752 -6.94 -15.90 5.34
CA GLY A 752 -5.83 -16.80 5.00
C GLY A 752 -5.99 -17.50 3.65
N ASP A 753 -7.21 -17.57 3.11
CA ASP A 753 -7.49 -18.11 1.78
C ASP A 753 -6.87 -17.27 0.65
N ALA A 754 -6.48 -16.02 0.93
CA ALA A 754 -5.80 -15.12 0.00
C ALA A 754 -4.51 -15.71 -0.56
N GLY A 755 -3.77 -16.50 0.24
CA GLY A 755 -2.56 -17.20 -0.19
C GLY A 755 -2.79 -18.27 -1.26
N VAL A 756 -4.05 -18.58 -1.59
CA VAL A 756 -4.46 -19.46 -2.70
C VAL A 756 -5.26 -18.70 -3.75
N ILE A 757 -6.19 -17.82 -3.33
CA ILE A 757 -7.11 -17.14 -4.24
C ILE A 757 -6.41 -16.07 -5.08
N ILE A 758 -5.56 -15.22 -4.49
CA ILE A 758 -4.86 -14.16 -5.24
C ILE A 758 -3.96 -14.74 -6.33
N PRO A 759 -3.09 -15.75 -6.08
CA PRO A 759 -2.30 -16.39 -7.14
C PRO A 759 -3.15 -16.91 -8.30
N TRP A 760 -4.32 -17.49 -8.01
CA TRP A 760 -5.24 -17.94 -9.06
C TRP A 760 -5.76 -16.79 -9.91
N ILE A 761 -6.24 -15.72 -9.28
CA ILE A 761 -6.79 -14.56 -9.99
C ILE A 761 -5.71 -13.88 -10.82
N MET A 762 -4.50 -13.73 -10.29
CA MET A 762 -3.36 -13.19 -11.03
C MET A 762 -2.98 -14.08 -12.22
N TYR A 763 -2.98 -15.40 -12.08
CA TYR A 763 -2.77 -16.32 -13.21
C TYR A 763 -3.84 -16.12 -14.29
N VAL A 764 -5.12 -16.07 -13.91
CA VAL A 764 -6.21 -15.87 -14.87
C VAL A 764 -6.05 -14.54 -15.62
N ARG A 765 -5.74 -13.45 -14.91
CA ARG A 765 -5.61 -12.11 -15.50
C ARG A 765 -4.35 -11.90 -16.33
N TYR A 766 -3.22 -12.50 -15.94
CA TYR A 766 -1.89 -12.21 -16.51
C TYR A 766 -1.23 -13.42 -17.20
N GLY A 767 -1.84 -14.61 -17.18
CA GLY A 767 -1.30 -15.82 -17.79
C GLY A 767 -0.02 -16.38 -17.14
N ASP A 768 0.38 -15.86 -15.98
CA ASP A 768 1.62 -16.25 -15.29
C ASP A 768 1.40 -17.39 -14.30
N ILE A 769 2.01 -18.54 -14.59
CA ILE A 769 1.95 -19.71 -13.70
C ILE A 769 3.03 -19.70 -12.61
N SER A 770 4.08 -18.88 -12.75
CA SER A 770 5.32 -19.00 -11.97
C SER A 770 5.09 -18.90 -10.45
N TYR A 771 4.19 -18.03 -10.00
CA TYR A 771 3.88 -17.87 -8.58
C TYR A 771 3.01 -18.99 -8.01
N ILE A 772 2.19 -19.64 -8.85
CA ILE A 772 1.50 -20.88 -8.49
C ILE A 772 2.54 -21.98 -8.31
N GLU A 773 3.47 -22.15 -9.26
CA GLU A 773 4.55 -23.15 -9.17
C GLU A 773 5.42 -22.95 -7.94
N LYS A 774 5.88 -21.72 -7.72
CA LYS A 774 6.78 -21.34 -6.62
C LYS A 774 6.19 -21.66 -5.25
N TYR A 775 4.92 -21.35 -5.03
CA TYR A 775 4.27 -21.48 -3.72
C TYR A 775 3.28 -22.64 -3.59
N TYR A 776 3.19 -23.52 -4.59
CA TYR A 776 2.25 -24.66 -4.56
C TYR A 776 2.38 -25.50 -3.28
N SER A 777 3.62 -25.73 -2.81
CA SER A 777 3.87 -26.48 -1.57
C SER A 777 3.29 -25.79 -0.33
N ASN A 778 3.37 -24.46 -0.23
CA ASN A 778 2.77 -23.68 0.85
C ASN A 778 1.24 -23.74 0.81
N MET A 779 0.65 -23.67 -0.39
CA MET A 779 -0.78 -23.82 -0.59
C MET A 779 -1.28 -25.21 -0.15
N LYS A 780 -0.51 -26.28 -0.42
CA LYS A 780 -0.82 -27.63 0.08
C LYS A 780 -0.77 -27.74 1.60
N ARG A 781 0.16 -27.05 2.25
CA ARG A 781 0.23 -26.97 3.71
C ARG A 781 -1.01 -26.28 4.27
N TYR A 782 -1.50 -25.23 3.60
CA TYR A 782 -2.74 -24.57 3.97
C TYR A 782 -3.98 -25.46 3.78
N ALA A 783 -4.08 -26.20 2.69
CA ALA A 783 -5.14 -27.20 2.49
C ALA A 783 -5.15 -28.26 3.61
N ARG A 784 -3.96 -28.74 4.00
CA ARG A 784 -3.82 -29.64 5.16
C ARG A 784 -4.24 -28.96 6.46
N TYR A 785 -3.89 -27.69 6.67
CA TYR A 785 -4.36 -26.94 7.83
C TYR A 785 -5.89 -26.89 7.87
N LEU A 786 -6.55 -26.49 6.77
CA LEU A 786 -8.01 -26.42 6.68
C LEU A 786 -8.70 -27.75 7.02
N THR A 787 -8.22 -28.85 6.44
CA THR A 787 -8.74 -30.20 6.68
C THR A 787 -8.55 -30.67 8.13
N THR A 788 -7.33 -30.53 8.66
CA THR A 788 -7.00 -31.00 10.02
C THR A 788 -7.67 -30.20 11.14
N THR A 789 -8.09 -28.96 10.85
CA THR A 789 -8.78 -28.11 11.82
C THR A 789 -10.28 -27.96 11.54
N SER A 790 -10.83 -28.80 10.65
CA SER A 790 -12.27 -29.00 10.43
C SER A 790 -12.76 -30.23 11.21
N ASN A 791 -14.03 -30.23 11.61
CA ASN A 791 -14.67 -31.37 12.26
C ASN A 791 -15.79 -31.92 11.35
N ASN A 792 -15.65 -33.18 10.89
CA ASN A 792 -16.56 -33.79 9.92
C ASN A 792 -16.80 -32.90 8.68
N HIS A 793 -15.72 -32.28 8.18
CA HIS A 793 -15.77 -31.33 7.06
C HIS A 793 -16.69 -30.12 7.29
N ILE A 794 -16.90 -29.73 8.55
CA ILE A 794 -17.45 -28.43 8.93
C ILE A 794 -16.37 -27.65 9.66
N ARG A 795 -16.20 -26.39 9.26
CA ARG A 795 -15.25 -25.46 9.87
C ARG A 795 -16.01 -24.27 10.45
N SER A 796 -15.57 -23.77 11.59
CA SER A 796 -16.19 -22.65 12.32
C SER A 796 -15.16 -22.04 13.26
N ARG A 797 -14.17 -21.33 12.70
CA ARG A 797 -13.01 -20.80 13.41
C ARG A 797 -12.73 -19.33 13.14
N SER A 798 -13.24 -18.76 12.05
CA SER A 798 -12.96 -17.38 11.68
C SER A 798 -13.44 -16.39 12.75
N ALA A 799 -12.62 -15.38 13.03
CA ALA A 799 -12.96 -14.26 13.90
C ALA A 799 -13.84 -13.21 13.21
N TYR A 800 -13.89 -13.22 11.87
CA TYR A 800 -14.45 -12.11 11.09
C TYR A 800 -15.76 -12.45 10.39
N GLY A 801 -15.85 -13.61 9.73
CA GLY A 801 -17.03 -13.97 8.93
C GLY A 801 -17.31 -12.95 7.81
N ASP A 802 -18.59 -12.69 7.54
CA ASP A 802 -19.01 -11.64 6.59
C ASP A 802 -18.88 -10.26 7.23
N TRP A 803 -17.63 -9.82 7.39
CA TRP A 803 -17.27 -8.63 8.17
C TRP A 803 -18.02 -7.38 7.72
N LEU A 804 -18.52 -6.61 8.69
CA LEU A 804 -19.27 -5.36 8.50
C LEU A 804 -20.59 -5.49 7.70
N SER A 805 -21.21 -6.68 7.73
CA SER A 805 -22.61 -6.86 7.32
C SER A 805 -23.56 -6.00 8.18
N ILE A 806 -24.69 -5.59 7.60
CA ILE A 806 -25.65 -4.69 8.25
C ILE A 806 -26.99 -5.39 8.41
N GLY A 807 -27.51 -5.42 9.64
CA GLY A 807 -28.82 -5.98 9.96
C GLY A 807 -28.92 -7.52 9.89
N GLU A 808 -27.91 -8.19 9.35
CA GLU A 808 -27.85 -9.65 9.23
C GLU A 808 -26.49 -10.17 9.67
N SER A 809 -26.48 -11.36 10.30
CA SER A 809 -25.27 -12.03 10.74
C SER A 809 -25.28 -13.47 10.21
N THR A 810 -24.50 -13.72 9.16
CA THR A 810 -24.30 -15.08 8.65
C THR A 810 -23.39 -15.85 9.62
N PRO A 811 -23.76 -17.08 10.07
CA PRO A 811 -22.89 -17.84 10.94
C PRO A 811 -21.55 -18.15 10.29
N VAL A 812 -20.45 -17.97 11.01
CA VAL A 812 -19.10 -18.23 10.49
C VAL A 812 -18.93 -19.67 9.99
N SER A 813 -19.68 -20.62 10.53
CA SER A 813 -19.64 -22.00 10.06
C SER A 813 -20.13 -22.18 8.61
N VAL A 814 -21.03 -21.30 8.16
CA VAL A 814 -21.53 -21.26 6.78
C VAL A 814 -20.45 -20.73 5.85
N THR A 815 -19.83 -19.59 6.21
CA THR A 815 -18.81 -18.93 5.39
C THR A 815 -17.48 -19.69 5.39
N ASP A 816 -17.00 -20.15 6.54
CA ASP A 816 -15.73 -20.85 6.66
C ASP A 816 -15.72 -22.16 5.86
N THR A 817 -16.79 -22.93 6.00
CA THR A 817 -16.94 -24.19 5.26
C THR A 817 -17.10 -23.92 3.75
N ALA A 818 -17.77 -22.84 3.36
CA ALA A 818 -17.88 -22.41 1.96
C ALA A 818 -16.52 -22.03 1.35
N TYR A 819 -15.68 -21.33 2.10
CA TYR A 819 -14.32 -21.00 1.67
C TYR A 819 -13.39 -22.22 1.62
N CYS A 820 -13.55 -23.20 2.51
CA CYS A 820 -12.85 -24.49 2.36
C CYS A 820 -13.15 -25.13 1.00
N ILE A 821 -14.42 -25.13 0.57
CA ILE A 821 -14.82 -25.66 -0.75
C ILE A 821 -14.11 -24.86 -1.85
N ARG A 822 -14.22 -23.52 -1.81
CA ARG A 822 -13.62 -22.64 -2.80
C ARG A 822 -12.12 -22.85 -2.96
N VAL A 823 -11.38 -22.98 -1.85
CA VAL A 823 -9.94 -23.25 -1.85
C VAL A 823 -9.62 -24.60 -2.46
N MET A 824 -10.37 -25.66 -2.12
CA MET A 824 -10.13 -26.99 -2.69
C MET A 824 -10.42 -27.01 -4.20
N ASP A 825 -11.48 -26.34 -4.68
CA ASP A 825 -11.75 -26.23 -6.12
C ASP A 825 -10.59 -25.51 -6.85
N ILE A 826 -10.05 -24.42 -6.29
CA ILE A 826 -8.91 -23.72 -6.89
C ILE A 826 -7.67 -24.61 -6.91
N LEU A 827 -7.39 -25.32 -5.82
CA LEU A 827 -6.23 -26.20 -5.74
C LEU A 827 -6.35 -27.40 -6.69
N GLU A 828 -7.55 -27.90 -6.95
CA GLU A 828 -7.80 -28.88 -8.00
C GLU A 828 -7.42 -28.30 -9.38
N LYS A 829 -7.88 -27.10 -9.71
CA LYS A 829 -7.54 -26.43 -10.97
C LYS A 829 -6.04 -26.21 -11.10
N MET A 830 -5.39 -25.69 -10.06
CA MET A 830 -3.93 -25.52 -10.02
C MET A 830 -3.19 -26.84 -10.15
N ALA A 831 -3.63 -27.90 -9.45
CA ALA A 831 -3.01 -29.22 -9.54
C ALA A 831 -3.10 -29.78 -10.97
N THR A 832 -4.25 -29.61 -11.62
CA THR A 832 -4.47 -30.03 -13.01
C THR A 832 -3.55 -29.26 -13.96
N LEU A 833 -3.48 -27.94 -13.79
CA LEU A 833 -2.60 -27.06 -14.56
C LEU A 833 -1.13 -27.48 -14.45
N LEU A 834 -0.69 -27.84 -13.25
CA LEU A 834 0.68 -28.30 -12.95
C LEU A 834 0.95 -29.78 -13.29
N GLY A 835 -0.01 -30.50 -13.88
CA GLY A 835 0.11 -31.93 -14.17
C GLY A 835 0.21 -32.84 -12.93
N ARG A 836 -0.28 -32.37 -11.77
CA ARG A 836 -0.25 -33.08 -10.48
C ARG A 836 -1.55 -33.88 -10.27
N SER A 837 -1.79 -34.90 -11.09
CA SER A 837 -3.07 -35.63 -11.12
C SER A 837 -3.52 -36.21 -9.77
N SER A 838 -2.60 -36.70 -8.93
CA SER A 838 -2.94 -37.22 -7.60
C SER A 838 -3.44 -36.14 -6.65
N ASP A 839 -2.83 -34.95 -6.71
CA ASP A 839 -3.25 -33.80 -5.91
C ASP A 839 -4.59 -33.28 -6.42
N ALA A 840 -4.80 -33.24 -7.75
CA ALA A 840 -6.09 -32.87 -8.35
C ALA A 840 -7.23 -33.77 -7.88
N THR A 841 -7.08 -35.10 -7.98
CA THR A 841 -8.08 -36.06 -7.47
C THR A 841 -8.35 -35.86 -5.99
N ARG A 842 -7.30 -35.69 -5.17
CA ARG A 842 -7.45 -35.46 -3.74
C ARG A 842 -8.25 -34.18 -3.45
N PHE A 843 -7.93 -33.07 -4.09
CA PHE A 843 -8.61 -31.80 -3.85
C PHE A 843 -10.07 -31.83 -4.34
N ALA A 844 -10.35 -32.49 -5.47
CA ALA A 844 -11.72 -32.73 -5.91
C ALA A 844 -12.52 -33.56 -4.88
N ASP A 845 -11.92 -34.61 -4.32
CA ASP A 845 -12.55 -35.43 -3.27
C ASP A 845 -12.77 -34.68 -1.96
N GLU A 846 -11.81 -33.84 -1.54
CA GLU A 846 -11.95 -32.98 -0.36
C GLU A 846 -13.06 -31.94 -0.57
N ALA A 847 -13.08 -31.25 -1.72
CA ALA A 847 -14.13 -30.30 -2.10
C ALA A 847 -15.52 -30.94 -2.06
N ARG A 848 -15.66 -32.14 -2.65
CA ARG A 848 -16.91 -32.92 -2.61
C ARG A 848 -17.37 -33.23 -1.19
N GLN A 849 -16.47 -33.69 -0.32
CA GLN A 849 -16.80 -33.98 1.08
C GLN A 849 -17.24 -32.73 1.87
N TYR A 850 -16.59 -31.60 1.64
CA TYR A 850 -17.02 -30.33 2.21
C TYR A 850 -18.40 -29.89 1.67
N ARG A 851 -18.68 -30.04 0.37
CA ARG A 851 -20.01 -29.74 -0.21
C ARG A 851 -21.11 -30.63 0.38
N GLU A 852 -20.85 -31.93 0.52
CA GLU A 852 -21.78 -32.89 1.13
C GLU A 852 -22.06 -32.51 2.60
N ALA A 853 -21.01 -32.18 3.36
CA ALA A 853 -21.15 -31.74 4.75
C ALA A 853 -21.89 -30.41 4.87
N TRP A 854 -21.55 -29.41 4.06
CA TRP A 854 -22.22 -28.11 4.02
C TRP A 854 -23.70 -28.28 3.72
N THR A 855 -24.04 -29.01 2.66
CA THR A 855 -25.42 -29.25 2.23
C THR A 855 -26.22 -29.94 3.34
N LYS A 856 -25.67 -31.00 3.96
CA LYS A 856 -26.33 -31.70 5.07
C LYS A 856 -26.58 -30.78 6.28
N ASN A 857 -25.64 -29.90 6.59
CA ASN A 857 -25.71 -29.07 7.79
C ASN A 857 -26.53 -27.80 7.59
N PHE A 858 -26.56 -27.21 6.39
CA PHE A 858 -27.13 -25.88 6.15
C PHE A 858 -28.32 -25.85 5.17
N LEU A 859 -28.57 -26.93 4.41
CA LEU A 859 -29.76 -27.08 3.57
C LEU A 859 -30.81 -27.99 4.28
N SER A 860 -32.07 -27.60 4.25
CA SER A 860 -33.19 -28.42 4.75
C SER A 860 -33.57 -29.50 3.73
N SER A 861 -34.33 -30.51 4.18
CA SER A 861 -34.94 -31.50 3.28
C SER A 861 -35.94 -30.91 2.28
N SER A 862 -36.42 -29.69 2.52
CA SER A 862 -37.27 -28.93 1.59
C SER A 862 -36.49 -28.03 0.63
N GLY A 863 -35.15 -28.12 0.62
CA GLY A 863 -34.30 -27.33 -0.27
C GLY A 863 -34.12 -25.87 0.14
N LYS A 864 -34.39 -25.51 1.41
CA LYS A 864 -34.23 -24.14 1.93
C LYS A 864 -32.99 -24.04 2.81
N LEU A 865 -32.29 -22.92 2.77
CA LEU A 865 -31.21 -22.66 3.73
C LEU A 865 -31.77 -22.50 5.15
N LYS A 866 -31.05 -23.04 6.13
CA LYS A 866 -31.38 -22.90 7.56
C LYS A 866 -31.07 -21.48 8.10
N HIS A 867 -30.23 -20.73 7.39
CA HIS A 867 -29.87 -19.35 7.69
C HIS A 867 -30.29 -18.46 6.53
N ASP A 868 -31.27 -17.59 6.76
CA ASP A 868 -31.91 -16.73 5.75
C ASP A 868 -31.26 -15.34 5.72
N THR A 869 -29.99 -15.29 5.34
CA THR A 869 -29.20 -14.05 5.18
C THR A 869 -28.72 -13.91 3.74
N GLN A 870 -28.57 -12.68 3.22
CA GLN A 870 -28.11 -12.47 1.83
C GLN A 870 -26.80 -13.24 1.56
N THR A 871 -25.79 -13.10 2.42
CA THR A 871 -24.49 -13.75 2.23
C THR A 871 -24.54 -15.28 2.27
N ALA A 872 -25.41 -15.89 3.08
CA ALA A 872 -25.58 -17.36 3.08
C ALA A 872 -26.07 -17.88 1.72
N TYR A 873 -27.00 -17.18 1.08
CA TYR A 873 -27.43 -17.51 -0.29
C TYR A 873 -26.30 -17.29 -1.29
N LEU A 874 -25.59 -16.16 -1.16
CA LEU A 874 -24.53 -15.80 -2.08
C LEU A 874 -23.38 -16.80 -2.09
N VAL A 875 -22.84 -17.20 -0.94
CA VAL A 875 -21.74 -18.19 -0.91
C VAL A 875 -22.20 -19.57 -1.40
N ALA A 876 -23.46 -19.93 -1.15
CA ALA A 876 -24.03 -21.18 -1.64
C ALA A 876 -24.13 -21.24 -3.16
N LEU A 877 -24.48 -20.11 -3.79
CA LEU A 877 -24.64 -19.95 -5.24
C LEU A 877 -23.29 -19.71 -5.93
N ALA A 878 -22.48 -18.77 -5.44
CA ALA A 878 -21.23 -18.34 -6.07
C ALA A 878 -20.16 -19.42 -6.07
N PHE A 879 -20.12 -20.25 -5.03
CA PHE A 879 -19.17 -21.36 -4.95
C PHE A 879 -19.80 -22.69 -5.38
N ASP A 880 -21.00 -22.66 -6.00
CA ASP A 880 -21.70 -23.84 -6.55
C ASP A 880 -21.94 -24.97 -5.51
N ILE A 881 -22.15 -24.61 -4.23
CA ILE A 881 -22.15 -25.56 -3.08
C ILE A 881 -23.34 -26.50 -3.10
N VAL A 882 -24.52 -25.96 -3.40
CA VAL A 882 -25.78 -26.72 -3.36
C VAL A 882 -26.03 -27.47 -4.67
N PRO A 883 -26.84 -28.55 -4.63
CA PRO A 883 -27.28 -29.25 -5.83
C PRO A 883 -27.93 -28.29 -6.84
N GLU A 884 -27.72 -28.56 -8.13
CA GLU A 884 -28.14 -27.69 -9.23
C GLU A 884 -29.65 -27.41 -9.20
N GLU A 885 -30.45 -28.42 -8.88
CA GLU A 885 -31.91 -28.35 -8.78
C GLU A 885 -32.41 -27.40 -7.68
N ASN A 886 -31.57 -27.04 -6.71
CA ASN A 886 -31.92 -26.11 -5.65
C ASN A 886 -31.50 -24.66 -5.95
N ARG A 887 -30.56 -24.44 -6.88
CA ARG A 887 -29.90 -23.13 -7.06
C ARG A 887 -30.88 -22.03 -7.43
N GLN A 888 -31.75 -22.26 -8.41
CA GLN A 888 -32.73 -21.25 -8.83
C GLN A 888 -33.66 -20.87 -7.68
N ALA A 889 -34.23 -21.84 -6.95
CA ALA A 889 -35.11 -21.56 -5.81
C ALA A 889 -34.43 -20.76 -4.68
N LEU A 890 -33.12 -20.96 -4.48
CA LEU A 890 -32.35 -20.15 -3.53
C LEU A 890 -32.11 -18.73 -4.06
N ALA A 891 -31.83 -18.57 -5.35
CA ALA A 891 -31.72 -17.26 -5.99
C ALA A 891 -33.06 -16.50 -5.95
N ASP A 892 -34.18 -17.16 -6.20
CA ASP A 892 -35.53 -16.58 -6.08
C ASP A 892 -35.77 -16.04 -4.67
N ARG A 893 -35.34 -16.79 -3.64
CA ARG A 893 -35.44 -16.36 -2.24
C ARG A 893 -34.54 -15.17 -1.93
N LEU A 894 -33.29 -15.19 -2.39
CA LEU A 894 -32.36 -14.07 -2.25
C LEU A 894 -32.95 -12.78 -2.87
N ASN A 895 -33.43 -12.87 -4.11
CA ASN A 895 -34.07 -11.77 -4.80
C ASN A 895 -35.29 -11.23 -4.03
N ALA A 896 -36.22 -12.11 -3.65
CA ALA A 896 -37.41 -11.71 -2.90
C ALA A 896 -37.05 -11.01 -1.58
N LYS A 897 -35.97 -11.45 -0.92
CA LYS A 897 -35.48 -10.85 0.31
C LYS A 897 -34.91 -9.44 0.10
N ILE A 898 -34.14 -9.23 -0.96
CA ILE A 898 -33.61 -7.91 -1.33
C ILE A 898 -34.75 -6.94 -1.68
N VAL A 899 -35.69 -7.38 -2.52
CA VAL A 899 -36.85 -6.57 -2.92
C VAL A 899 -37.71 -6.21 -1.71
N HIS A 900 -37.96 -7.15 -0.81
CA HIS A 900 -38.72 -6.89 0.41
C HIS A 900 -37.99 -5.92 1.36
N ASN A 901 -36.66 -5.89 1.34
CA ASN A 901 -35.83 -4.95 2.08
C ASN A 901 -35.68 -3.58 1.38
N GLY A 902 -36.53 -3.28 0.38
CA GLY A 902 -36.51 -2.01 -0.34
C GLY A 902 -35.30 -1.86 -1.28
N ASN A 903 -34.82 -2.96 -1.86
CA ASN A 903 -33.62 -2.99 -2.71
C ASN A 903 -32.37 -2.47 -1.98
N LYS A 904 -32.16 -2.94 -0.74
CA LYS A 904 -30.99 -2.60 0.07
C LYS A 904 -30.18 -3.85 0.38
N LEU A 905 -28.86 -3.72 0.25
CA LEU A 905 -27.90 -4.75 0.62
C LEU A 905 -27.82 -4.89 2.15
N THR A 906 -27.47 -6.10 2.60
CA THR A 906 -27.13 -6.39 4.00
C THR A 906 -25.74 -7.03 4.13
N THR A 907 -25.08 -7.25 2.99
CA THR A 907 -23.81 -7.97 2.86
C THR A 907 -22.63 -7.20 3.44
N GLY A 908 -21.74 -7.94 4.10
CA GLY A 908 -20.40 -7.50 4.44
C GLY A 908 -19.38 -7.79 3.34
N PHE A 909 -18.14 -7.94 3.75
CA PHE A 909 -16.96 -8.11 2.89
C PHE A 909 -17.01 -9.35 2.00
N ILE A 910 -17.54 -10.47 2.50
CA ILE A 910 -17.64 -11.71 1.72
C ILE A 910 -18.78 -11.63 0.71
N GLY A 911 -19.93 -11.09 1.13
CA GLY A 911 -21.13 -11.04 0.29
C GLY A 911 -21.05 -9.98 -0.82
N CYS A 912 -20.44 -8.82 -0.55
CA CYS A 912 -20.41 -7.68 -1.46
C CYS A 912 -19.92 -8.00 -2.89
N PRO A 913 -18.72 -8.60 -3.10
CA PRO A 913 -18.18 -8.83 -4.44
C PRO A 913 -19.01 -9.80 -5.29
N ILE A 914 -19.81 -10.67 -4.65
CA ILE A 914 -20.58 -11.73 -5.34
C ILE A 914 -22.08 -11.43 -5.44
N LEU A 915 -22.55 -10.35 -4.81
CA LEU A 915 -23.97 -9.99 -4.77
C LEU A 915 -24.56 -9.74 -6.16
N LEU A 916 -24.04 -8.74 -6.88
CA LEU A 916 -24.55 -8.38 -8.20
C LEU A 916 -24.27 -9.47 -9.26
N PRO A 917 -23.08 -10.11 -9.31
CA PRO A 917 -22.84 -11.22 -10.23
C PRO A 917 -23.85 -12.36 -10.10
N MET A 918 -24.20 -12.78 -8.87
CA MET A 918 -25.15 -13.87 -8.66
C MET A 918 -26.58 -13.49 -9.02
N LEU A 919 -27.00 -12.25 -8.77
CA LEU A 919 -28.32 -11.80 -9.22
C LEU A 919 -28.42 -11.86 -10.74
N CYS A 920 -27.43 -11.36 -11.48
CA CYS A 920 -27.41 -11.44 -12.94
C CYS A 920 -27.39 -12.89 -13.44
N LYS A 921 -26.51 -13.76 -12.89
CA LYS A 921 -26.39 -15.17 -13.28
C LYS A 921 -27.72 -15.93 -13.19
N TYR A 922 -28.58 -15.59 -12.24
CA TYR A 922 -29.87 -16.26 -12.02
C TYR A 922 -31.09 -15.46 -12.52
N GLY A 923 -30.89 -14.49 -13.42
CA GLY A 923 -31.96 -13.77 -14.12
C GLY A 923 -32.57 -12.59 -13.36
N TYR A 924 -31.93 -12.13 -12.29
CA TYR A 924 -32.36 -10.99 -11.45
C TYR A 924 -31.56 -9.71 -11.73
N THR A 925 -31.27 -9.46 -13.01
CA THR A 925 -30.52 -8.29 -13.48
C THR A 925 -31.19 -6.97 -13.07
N GLU A 926 -32.52 -6.87 -13.13
CA GLU A 926 -33.25 -5.67 -12.66
C GLU A 926 -32.97 -5.36 -11.19
N THR A 927 -32.95 -6.38 -10.32
CA THR A 927 -32.64 -6.23 -8.89
C THR A 927 -31.18 -5.85 -8.67
N ALA A 928 -30.26 -6.40 -9.47
CA ALA A 928 -28.85 -6.00 -9.43
C ALA A 928 -28.68 -4.51 -9.75
N PHE A 929 -29.32 -4.03 -10.81
CA PHE A 929 -29.32 -2.60 -11.14
C PHE A 929 -30.03 -1.75 -10.09
N ALA A 930 -31.14 -2.23 -9.50
CA ALA A 930 -31.82 -1.51 -8.43
C ALA A 930 -30.93 -1.33 -7.18
N LEU A 931 -30.10 -2.31 -6.84
CA LEU A 931 -29.10 -2.20 -5.78
C LEU A 931 -27.99 -1.20 -6.12
N LEU A 932 -27.49 -1.23 -7.35
CA LEU A 932 -26.46 -0.30 -7.82
C LEU A 932 -26.98 1.16 -7.83
N GLN A 933 -28.25 1.35 -8.19
CA GLN A 933 -28.92 2.64 -8.25
C GLN A 933 -29.52 3.10 -6.91
N GLN A 934 -29.44 2.30 -5.85
CA GLN A 934 -29.94 2.68 -4.53
C GLN A 934 -29.16 3.89 -3.99
N GLU A 935 -29.88 4.91 -3.56
CA GLU A 935 -29.30 6.14 -2.99
C GLU A 935 -29.46 6.24 -1.47
N GLU A 936 -30.42 5.50 -0.90
CA GLU A 936 -30.61 5.47 0.55
C GLU A 936 -29.59 4.57 1.24
N TYR A 937 -29.32 4.86 2.50
CA TYR A 937 -28.53 3.97 3.36
C TYR A 937 -29.25 2.62 3.59
N PRO A 938 -28.54 1.47 3.56
CA PRO A 938 -27.17 1.28 3.06
C PRO A 938 -27.10 1.07 1.53
N SER A 939 -26.13 1.72 0.88
CA SER A 939 -25.83 1.59 -0.57
C SER A 939 -24.47 2.19 -0.93
N TRP A 940 -24.00 1.97 -2.16
CA TRP A 940 -22.77 2.58 -2.67
C TRP A 940 -22.92 4.07 -2.99
N LYS A 941 -24.09 4.52 -3.46
CA LYS A 941 -24.31 5.95 -3.78
C LYS A 941 -24.50 6.79 -2.52
N TYR A 942 -24.96 6.22 -1.42
CA TYR A 942 -25.19 6.96 -0.18
C TYR A 942 -23.94 7.72 0.32
N PRO A 943 -22.75 7.11 0.49
CA PRO A 943 -21.53 7.83 0.84
C PRO A 943 -21.18 8.97 -0.13
N ILE A 944 -21.38 8.77 -1.43
CA ILE A 944 -21.07 9.76 -2.47
C ILE A 944 -21.94 11.01 -2.28
N LEU A 945 -23.22 10.81 -2.00
CA LEU A 945 -24.15 11.91 -1.68
C LEU A 945 -23.78 12.67 -0.41
N GLN A 946 -22.96 12.06 0.47
CA GLN A 946 -22.40 12.72 1.66
C GLN A 946 -20.98 13.29 1.43
N GLY A 947 -20.51 13.32 0.18
CA GLY A 947 -19.22 13.90 -0.18
C GLY A 947 -18.02 12.94 -0.10
N ALA A 948 -18.26 11.62 -0.05
CA ALA A 948 -17.19 10.63 -0.14
C ALA A 948 -16.43 10.77 -1.47
N THR A 949 -15.10 10.71 -1.38
CA THR A 949 -14.18 10.72 -2.54
C THR A 949 -13.31 9.45 -2.60
N THR A 950 -13.59 8.51 -1.70
CA THR A 950 -13.00 7.19 -1.53
C THR A 950 -14.10 6.25 -1.05
N ILE A 951 -13.85 4.94 -1.09
CA ILE A 951 -14.75 3.95 -0.49
C ILE A 951 -14.54 3.95 1.03
N TRP A 952 -15.63 3.84 1.80
CA TRP A 952 -15.60 3.81 3.26
C TRP A 952 -15.51 2.38 3.78
N GLU A 953 -14.95 2.20 4.99
CA GLU A 953 -14.83 0.90 5.64
C GLU A 953 -16.21 0.31 5.98
N ARG A 954 -17.16 1.15 6.40
CA ARG A 954 -18.51 0.74 6.75
C ARG A 954 -19.53 1.39 5.84
N TRP A 955 -20.63 0.67 5.59
CA TRP A 955 -21.83 1.25 5.00
C TRP A 955 -22.38 2.44 5.80
N ASN A 956 -22.11 2.46 7.11
CA ASN A 956 -22.50 3.51 8.05
C ASN A 956 -21.29 4.23 8.67
N SER A 957 -20.18 4.41 7.93
CA SER A 957 -19.06 5.19 8.45
C SER A 957 -19.46 6.62 8.83
N TYR A 958 -20.44 7.16 8.11
CA TYR A 958 -21.24 8.30 8.52
C TYR A 958 -22.68 8.09 8.06
N THR A 959 -23.67 8.48 8.87
CA THR A 959 -25.05 8.65 8.40
C THR A 959 -25.64 9.97 8.89
N ILE A 960 -26.54 10.55 8.10
CA ILE A 960 -27.28 11.78 8.47
C ILE A 960 -28.02 11.60 9.81
N GLU A 961 -28.57 10.40 10.05
CA GLU A 961 -29.34 10.10 11.26
C GLU A 961 -28.46 9.98 12.51
N ASN A 962 -27.32 9.28 12.40
CA ASN A 962 -26.52 8.88 13.57
C ASN A 962 -25.16 9.59 13.68
N GLY A 963 -24.76 10.39 12.70
CA GLY A 963 -23.46 11.03 12.63
C GLY A 963 -22.34 10.05 12.28
N PHE A 964 -21.15 10.28 12.85
CA PHE A 964 -19.99 9.42 12.66
C PHE A 964 -20.19 8.05 13.32
N GLY A 965 -19.81 6.99 12.60
CA GLY A 965 -19.72 5.63 13.14
C GLY A 965 -18.66 5.49 14.24
N ASP A 966 -18.58 4.30 14.84
CA ASP A 966 -17.67 4.01 15.96
C ASP A 966 -16.20 4.28 15.62
N ALA A 967 -15.63 5.34 16.20
CA ALA A 967 -14.25 5.78 15.98
C ALA A 967 -13.20 4.70 16.29
N GLY A 968 -13.51 3.68 17.10
CA GLY A 968 -12.63 2.55 17.34
C GLY A 968 -12.30 1.72 16.10
N MET A 969 -13.13 1.80 15.06
CA MET A 969 -12.88 1.21 13.74
C MET A 969 -13.79 1.87 12.70
N ASN A 970 -13.39 3.03 12.18
CA ASN A 970 -14.19 3.77 11.20
C ASN A 970 -13.34 4.56 10.18
N SER A 971 -12.79 3.87 9.19
CA SER A 971 -12.04 4.49 8.09
C SER A 971 -12.94 5.04 6.99
N PHE A 972 -12.59 6.21 6.44
CA PHE A 972 -13.21 6.78 5.25
C PHE A 972 -12.42 6.46 3.96
N ASN A 973 -11.39 5.63 4.04
CA ASN A 973 -10.59 5.17 2.91
C ASN A 973 -10.23 3.69 3.04
N HIS A 974 -11.07 2.84 2.46
CA HIS A 974 -10.96 1.40 2.50
C HIS A 974 -11.50 0.83 1.19
N TYR A 975 -10.80 -0.06 0.49
CA TYR A 975 -11.18 -0.44 -0.89
C TYR A 975 -12.18 -1.61 -0.98
N SER A 976 -12.42 -2.36 0.09
CA SER A 976 -13.12 -3.66 0.04
C SER A 976 -14.52 -3.60 -0.60
N TYR A 977 -15.32 -2.56 -0.30
CA TYR A 977 -16.64 -2.37 -0.94
C TYR A 977 -16.59 -1.77 -2.35
N GLY A 978 -15.42 -1.30 -2.80
CA GLY A 978 -15.14 -0.93 -4.18
C GLY A 978 -15.05 -2.15 -5.12
N SER A 979 -15.03 -3.37 -4.56
CA SER A 979 -15.05 -4.63 -5.33
C SER A 979 -16.25 -4.76 -6.29
N VAL A 980 -17.32 -3.98 -6.07
CA VAL A 980 -18.44 -3.85 -7.03
C VAL A 980 -17.99 -3.37 -8.41
N THR A 981 -16.87 -2.65 -8.50
CA THR A 981 -16.36 -2.13 -9.77
C THR A 981 -15.88 -3.27 -10.68
N GLU A 982 -15.50 -4.43 -10.16
CA GLU A 982 -15.30 -5.63 -10.99
C GLU A 982 -16.58 -6.03 -11.74
N TRP A 983 -17.75 -5.96 -11.10
CA TRP A 983 -19.02 -6.20 -11.79
C TRP A 983 -19.32 -5.13 -12.85
N ILE A 984 -18.93 -3.87 -12.60
CA ILE A 984 -19.05 -2.80 -13.59
C ILE A 984 -18.16 -3.12 -14.81
N TYR A 985 -16.92 -3.56 -14.63
CA TYR A 985 -16.07 -4.02 -15.73
C TYR A 985 -16.62 -5.27 -16.43
N SER A 986 -16.97 -6.31 -15.67
CA SER A 986 -17.28 -7.63 -16.19
C SER A 986 -18.65 -7.72 -16.84
N THR A 987 -19.59 -6.89 -16.38
CA THR A 987 -21.02 -7.03 -16.70
C THR A 987 -21.59 -5.78 -17.33
N LEU A 988 -21.40 -4.61 -16.73
CA LEU A 988 -21.92 -3.36 -17.30
C LEU A 988 -21.15 -3.00 -18.58
N VAL A 989 -19.82 -2.97 -18.50
CA VAL A 989 -18.93 -2.83 -19.65
C VAL A 989 -18.85 -4.14 -20.43
N GLY A 990 -18.88 -5.28 -19.73
CA GLY A 990 -18.95 -6.61 -20.34
C GLY A 990 -17.61 -7.26 -20.65
N ILE A 991 -16.47 -6.78 -20.12
CA ILE A 991 -15.15 -7.37 -20.40
C ILE A 991 -14.84 -8.43 -19.33
N THR A 992 -14.78 -9.70 -19.72
CA THR A 992 -14.48 -10.80 -18.80
C THR A 992 -13.39 -11.71 -19.34
N CYS A 993 -12.36 -12.01 -18.55
CA CYS A 993 -11.31 -12.97 -18.95
C CYS A 993 -11.86 -14.40 -19.04
N ASP A 994 -11.43 -15.15 -20.05
CA ASP A 994 -11.67 -16.59 -20.10
C ASP A 994 -10.64 -17.33 -19.23
N GLU A 995 -11.10 -18.01 -18.19
CA GLU A 995 -10.26 -18.80 -17.29
C GLU A 995 -9.53 -19.95 -18.01
N ASN A 996 -10.06 -20.45 -19.13
CA ASN A 996 -9.44 -21.50 -19.94
C ASN A 996 -8.39 -20.95 -20.93
N ALA A 997 -8.31 -19.63 -21.08
CA ALA A 997 -7.42 -18.94 -21.99
C ALA A 997 -6.86 -17.68 -21.30
N PRO A 998 -6.09 -17.87 -20.21
CA PRO A 998 -5.69 -16.80 -19.30
C PRO A 998 -4.84 -15.72 -19.98
N GLY A 999 -4.67 -14.59 -19.30
CA GLY A 999 -3.92 -13.46 -19.85
C GLY A 999 -4.62 -12.82 -21.05
N PHE A 1000 -5.96 -12.92 -21.13
CA PHE A 1000 -6.79 -12.40 -22.21
C PHE A 1000 -6.39 -12.90 -23.61
N SER A 1001 -5.86 -14.13 -23.70
CA SER A 1001 -5.61 -14.76 -25.01
C SER A 1001 -6.93 -15.07 -25.75
N HIS A 1002 -7.95 -15.46 -24.98
CA HIS A 1002 -9.37 -15.34 -25.32
C HIS A 1002 -10.10 -14.61 -24.18
N PHE A 1003 -11.19 -13.93 -24.51
CA PHE A 1003 -12.03 -13.26 -23.52
C PHE A 1003 -13.48 -13.13 -23.98
N PHE A 1004 -14.36 -12.80 -23.06
CA PHE A 1004 -15.78 -12.59 -23.30
C PHE A 1004 -16.11 -11.11 -23.32
N LEU A 1005 -17.00 -10.75 -24.24
CA LEU A 1005 -17.67 -9.46 -24.33
C LEU A 1005 -19.17 -9.70 -24.10
N GLU A 1006 -19.66 -9.40 -22.91
CA GLU A 1006 -21.06 -9.65 -22.50
C GLU A 1006 -21.65 -8.39 -21.83
N PRO A 1007 -21.91 -7.31 -22.59
CA PRO A 1007 -22.46 -6.08 -22.04
C PRO A 1007 -23.93 -6.28 -21.62
N LEU A 1008 -24.28 -5.82 -20.43
CA LEU A 1008 -25.67 -5.68 -19.97
C LEU A 1008 -26.02 -4.21 -19.74
N CYS A 1009 -27.16 -3.78 -20.27
CA CYS A 1009 -27.75 -2.46 -20.00
C CYS A 1009 -28.90 -2.55 -19.00
N GLY A 1010 -29.15 -1.48 -18.25
CA GLY A 1010 -30.24 -1.41 -17.29
C GLY A 1010 -30.13 -0.23 -16.32
N GLY A 1011 -31.09 -0.13 -15.40
CA GLY A 1011 -31.05 0.84 -14.30
C GLY A 1011 -31.11 2.30 -14.73
N GLY A 1012 -31.54 2.61 -15.95
CA GLY A 1012 -31.53 3.97 -16.51
C GLY A 1012 -30.17 4.44 -17.02
N ILE A 1013 -29.17 3.57 -17.08
CA ILE A 1013 -27.87 3.87 -17.71
C ILE A 1013 -28.04 3.72 -19.23
N THR A 1014 -27.77 4.79 -19.97
CA THR A 1014 -28.01 4.88 -21.42
C THR A 1014 -26.74 4.86 -22.25
N GLU A 1015 -25.59 5.12 -21.64
CA GLU A 1015 -24.29 5.09 -22.32
C GLU A 1015 -23.22 4.57 -21.37
N VAL A 1016 -22.36 3.70 -21.88
CA VAL A 1016 -21.17 3.18 -21.20
C VAL A 1016 -20.02 3.10 -22.20
N SER A 1017 -18.83 3.52 -21.78
CA SER A 1017 -17.57 3.33 -22.51
C SER A 1017 -16.53 2.81 -21.54
N GLY A 1018 -16.08 1.57 -21.75
CA GLY A 1018 -15.01 0.96 -20.96
C GLY A 1018 -13.81 0.54 -21.81
N GLN A 1019 -12.63 0.67 -21.21
CA GLN A 1019 -11.35 0.29 -21.79
C GLN A 1019 -10.51 -0.48 -20.77
N TYR A 1020 -9.79 -1.50 -21.25
CA TYR A 1020 -8.85 -2.28 -20.46
C TYR A 1020 -7.59 -2.61 -21.26
N GLU A 1021 -6.45 -2.09 -20.83
CA GLU A 1021 -5.11 -2.42 -21.35
C GLU A 1021 -4.64 -3.74 -20.74
N SER A 1022 -4.99 -4.85 -21.40
CA SER A 1022 -4.48 -6.16 -21.04
C SER A 1022 -2.98 -6.28 -21.36
N ILE A 1023 -2.32 -7.34 -20.88
CA ILE A 1023 -0.94 -7.66 -21.27
C ILE A 1023 -0.76 -7.95 -22.77
N ARG A 1024 -1.86 -8.05 -23.53
CA ARG A 1024 -1.88 -8.24 -24.99
C ARG A 1024 -2.33 -7.01 -25.76
N GLY A 1025 -2.64 -5.91 -25.05
CA GLY A 1025 -3.10 -4.64 -25.61
C GLY A 1025 -4.54 -4.29 -25.25
N LEU A 1026 -5.01 -3.20 -25.86
CA LEU A 1026 -6.25 -2.52 -25.55
C LEU A 1026 -7.51 -3.29 -25.96
N ILE A 1027 -8.31 -3.66 -24.95
CA ILE A 1027 -9.68 -4.15 -25.11
C ILE A 1027 -10.63 -2.96 -24.90
N LYS A 1028 -11.55 -2.75 -25.84
CA LYS A 1028 -12.63 -1.74 -25.69
C LYS A 1028 -13.99 -2.41 -25.72
N SER A 1029 -14.91 -1.90 -24.92
CA SER A 1029 -16.32 -2.26 -24.94
C SER A 1029 -17.15 -1.03 -24.58
N ALA A 1030 -17.95 -0.55 -25.52
CA ALA A 1030 -18.79 0.63 -25.34
C ALA A 1030 -20.17 0.39 -25.94
N TRP A 1031 -21.21 0.95 -25.32
CA TRP A 1031 -22.57 0.85 -25.85
C TRP A 1031 -23.40 2.09 -25.59
N LYS A 1032 -24.42 2.26 -26.42
CA LYS A 1032 -25.53 3.20 -26.25
C LYS A 1032 -26.85 2.46 -26.30
N ALA A 1033 -27.73 2.77 -25.36
CA ALA A 1033 -29.03 2.13 -25.20
C ALA A 1033 -30.18 3.15 -25.30
N GLU A 1034 -31.31 2.68 -25.84
CA GLU A 1034 -32.59 3.37 -25.77
C GLU A 1034 -33.51 2.57 -24.84
N GLY A 1035 -33.79 3.10 -23.64
CA GLY A 1035 -34.35 2.29 -22.57
C GLY A 1035 -33.37 1.18 -22.16
N ASP A 1036 -33.88 -0.03 -21.93
CA ASP A 1036 -33.07 -1.20 -21.57
C ASP A 1036 -32.69 -2.05 -22.80
N VAL A 1037 -32.51 -1.41 -23.96
CA VAL A 1037 -32.12 -2.08 -25.20
C VAL A 1037 -30.89 -1.39 -25.78
N ILE A 1038 -29.78 -2.12 -25.87
CA ILE A 1038 -28.58 -1.66 -26.57
C ILE A 1038 -28.92 -1.47 -28.05
N LYS A 1039 -28.63 -0.27 -28.58
CA LYS A 1039 -28.81 0.09 -29.99
C LYS A 1039 -27.50 0.15 -30.75
N MET A 1040 -26.43 0.54 -30.07
CA MET A 1040 -25.08 0.60 -30.62
C MET A 1040 -24.11 -0.11 -29.67
N TYR A 1041 -23.22 -0.93 -30.22
CA TYR A 1041 -22.14 -1.57 -29.47
C TYR A 1041 -20.82 -1.47 -30.24
N GLU A 1042 -19.78 -0.91 -29.62
CA GLU A 1042 -18.45 -0.78 -30.19
C GLU A 1042 -17.44 -1.58 -29.36
N CYS A 1043 -16.57 -2.31 -30.03
CA CYS A 1043 -15.50 -3.04 -29.35
C CYS A 1043 -14.19 -3.07 -30.13
N ALA A 1044 -13.11 -3.28 -29.39
CA ALA A 1044 -11.77 -3.53 -29.93
C ALA A 1044 -11.19 -4.79 -29.31
N VAL A 1045 -10.67 -5.67 -30.16
CA VAL A 1045 -10.01 -6.93 -29.79
C VAL A 1045 -8.54 -6.81 -30.19
N PRO A 1046 -7.57 -6.87 -29.25
CA PRO A 1046 -6.14 -6.73 -29.55
C PRO A 1046 -5.64 -7.75 -30.58
N ALA A 1047 -4.59 -7.40 -31.35
CA ALA A 1047 -3.96 -8.36 -32.24
C ALA A 1047 -3.45 -9.58 -31.45
N ASN A 1048 -3.42 -10.75 -32.10
CA ASN A 1048 -3.01 -12.00 -31.46
C ASN A 1048 -3.94 -12.50 -30.33
N THR A 1049 -5.17 -11.99 -30.27
CA THR A 1049 -6.22 -12.44 -29.35
C THR A 1049 -7.53 -12.71 -30.09
N THR A 1050 -8.49 -13.31 -29.39
CA THR A 1050 -9.86 -13.54 -29.88
C THR A 1050 -10.86 -13.21 -28.78
N ALA A 1051 -12.12 -12.95 -29.17
CA ALA A 1051 -13.19 -12.74 -28.22
C ALA A 1051 -14.47 -13.50 -28.61
N THR A 1052 -15.30 -13.81 -27.63
CA THR A 1052 -16.70 -14.21 -27.86
C THR A 1052 -17.61 -13.11 -27.36
N LEU A 1053 -18.40 -12.53 -28.27
CA LEU A 1053 -19.38 -11.49 -28.00
C LEU A 1053 -20.78 -12.11 -27.82
N TYR A 1054 -21.41 -11.82 -26.69
CA TYR A 1054 -22.81 -12.12 -26.40
C TYR A 1054 -23.61 -10.82 -26.51
N LEU A 1055 -24.28 -10.62 -27.64
CA LEU A 1055 -25.00 -9.38 -27.92
C LEU A 1055 -26.51 -9.58 -27.72
N PRO A 1056 -27.16 -8.85 -26.80
CA PRO A 1056 -28.62 -8.89 -26.65
C PRO A 1056 -29.32 -8.38 -27.93
N ALA A 1057 -30.01 -9.27 -28.65
CA ALA A 1057 -30.71 -8.97 -29.89
C ALA A 1057 -31.75 -10.05 -30.21
N ALA A 1058 -32.83 -9.67 -30.90
CA ALA A 1058 -33.94 -10.58 -31.22
C ALA A 1058 -33.49 -11.77 -32.09
N ASP A 1059 -32.71 -11.50 -33.13
CA ASP A 1059 -32.11 -12.50 -34.00
C ASP A 1059 -30.89 -11.92 -34.76
N ALA A 1060 -30.15 -12.77 -35.48
CA ALA A 1060 -28.96 -12.33 -36.23
C ALA A 1060 -29.26 -11.33 -37.36
N GLY A 1061 -30.50 -11.30 -37.88
CA GLY A 1061 -30.94 -10.37 -38.92
C GLY A 1061 -31.28 -8.96 -38.40
N SER A 1062 -31.50 -8.81 -37.09
CA SER A 1062 -31.68 -7.51 -36.44
C SER A 1062 -30.38 -6.80 -36.12
N VAL A 1063 -29.23 -7.43 -36.38
CA VAL A 1063 -27.89 -6.90 -36.09
C VAL A 1063 -27.13 -6.64 -37.39
N THR A 1064 -26.49 -5.48 -37.48
CA THR A 1064 -25.51 -5.18 -38.53
C THR A 1064 -24.16 -4.84 -37.92
N GLU A 1065 -23.08 -5.15 -38.63
CA GLU A 1065 -21.71 -4.76 -38.27
C GLU A 1065 -21.20 -3.77 -39.32
N SER A 1066 -20.83 -2.56 -38.90
CA SER A 1066 -20.43 -1.46 -39.80
C SER A 1066 -21.40 -1.27 -40.98
N GLY A 1067 -22.71 -1.36 -40.71
CA GLY A 1067 -23.79 -1.25 -41.69
C GLY A 1067 -24.02 -2.47 -42.60
N LYS A 1068 -23.30 -3.58 -42.40
CA LYS A 1068 -23.46 -4.83 -43.18
C LYS A 1068 -24.16 -5.93 -42.38
N PRO A 1069 -24.93 -6.82 -43.02
CA PRO A 1069 -25.42 -8.04 -42.36
C PRO A 1069 -24.27 -8.87 -41.79
N LEU A 1070 -24.47 -9.53 -40.65
CA LEU A 1070 -23.42 -10.33 -39.99
C LEU A 1070 -22.83 -11.42 -40.90
N SER A 1071 -23.61 -11.98 -41.82
CA SER A 1071 -23.14 -12.98 -42.80
C SER A 1071 -22.14 -12.45 -43.83
N GLU A 1072 -22.04 -11.13 -43.99
CA GLU A 1072 -21.15 -10.45 -44.95
C GLU A 1072 -20.00 -9.69 -44.27
N ALA A 1073 -19.99 -9.65 -42.93
CA ALA A 1073 -18.97 -8.96 -42.15
C ALA A 1073 -17.69 -9.80 -42.02
N ALA A 1074 -16.53 -9.16 -42.17
CA ALA A 1074 -15.23 -9.83 -42.08
C ALA A 1074 -14.72 -9.89 -40.63
N GLY A 1075 -13.94 -10.92 -40.31
CA GLY A 1075 -13.28 -11.06 -39.00
C GLY A 1075 -14.19 -11.58 -37.88
N LEU A 1076 -15.44 -11.94 -38.21
CA LEU A 1076 -16.39 -12.50 -37.25
C LEU A 1076 -17.09 -13.75 -37.79
N THR A 1077 -17.61 -14.56 -36.87
CA THR A 1077 -18.44 -15.73 -37.17
C THR A 1077 -19.62 -15.79 -36.20
N VAL A 1078 -20.84 -15.82 -36.70
CA VAL A 1078 -22.04 -16.05 -35.87
C VAL A 1078 -22.06 -17.51 -35.43
N VAL A 1079 -22.10 -17.73 -34.12
CA VAL A 1079 -22.12 -19.07 -33.50
C VAL A 1079 -23.55 -19.54 -33.29
N SER A 1080 -24.40 -18.68 -32.73
CA SER A 1080 -25.81 -18.98 -32.44
C SER A 1080 -26.64 -17.69 -32.30
N ALA A 1081 -27.96 -17.84 -32.36
CA ALA A 1081 -28.93 -16.79 -32.04
C ALA A 1081 -30.09 -17.44 -31.27
N GLU A 1082 -29.98 -17.48 -29.94
CA GLU A 1082 -30.87 -18.22 -29.06
C GLU A 1082 -31.21 -17.38 -27.83
N ASN A 1083 -32.45 -17.50 -27.34
CA ASN A 1083 -32.91 -16.83 -26.11
C ASN A 1083 -32.70 -15.30 -26.08
N GLY A 1084 -32.79 -14.64 -27.24
CA GLY A 1084 -32.59 -13.18 -27.35
C GLY A 1084 -31.12 -12.74 -27.27
N ILE A 1085 -30.17 -13.65 -27.49
CA ILE A 1085 -28.74 -13.36 -27.53
C ILE A 1085 -28.17 -13.88 -28.86
N VAL A 1086 -27.45 -13.00 -29.57
CA VAL A 1086 -26.65 -13.37 -30.74
C VAL A 1086 -25.20 -13.56 -30.29
N THR A 1087 -24.70 -14.78 -30.40
CA THR A 1087 -23.32 -15.13 -30.00
C THR A 1087 -22.40 -15.06 -31.22
N ILE A 1088 -21.32 -14.28 -31.13
CA ILE A 1088 -20.41 -13.98 -32.24
C ILE A 1088 -18.97 -14.24 -31.78
N ARG A 1089 -18.21 -15.04 -32.55
CA ARG A 1089 -16.75 -15.13 -32.39
C ARG A 1089 -16.08 -14.02 -33.17
N LEU A 1090 -15.19 -13.29 -32.53
CA LEU A 1090 -14.42 -12.19 -33.09
C LEU A 1090 -12.94 -12.55 -33.15
N GLY A 1091 -12.31 -12.32 -34.30
CA GLY A 1091 -10.86 -12.16 -34.35
C GLY A 1091 -10.45 -10.77 -33.85
N SER A 1092 -9.16 -10.49 -33.81
CA SER A 1092 -8.64 -9.15 -33.52
C SER A 1092 -9.20 -8.07 -34.46
N GLY A 1093 -9.24 -6.82 -34.02
CA GLY A 1093 -9.68 -5.66 -34.78
C GLY A 1093 -10.76 -4.84 -34.07
N GLN A 1094 -11.29 -3.84 -34.78
CA GLN A 1094 -12.36 -2.96 -34.30
C GLN A 1094 -13.68 -3.32 -34.97
N TYR A 1095 -14.76 -3.29 -34.20
CA TYR A 1095 -16.11 -3.65 -34.63
C TYR A 1095 -17.13 -2.62 -34.09
N CYS A 1096 -18.15 -2.35 -34.89
CA CYS A 1096 -19.28 -1.50 -34.53
C CYS A 1096 -20.57 -2.20 -34.93
N PHE A 1097 -21.43 -2.51 -33.97
CA PHE A 1097 -22.68 -3.23 -34.16
C PHE A 1097 -23.86 -2.29 -33.96
N GLU A 1098 -24.81 -2.31 -34.89
CA GLU A 1098 -26.11 -1.65 -34.76
C GLU A 1098 -27.19 -2.70 -34.55
N ILE A 1099 -28.05 -2.50 -33.55
CA ILE A 1099 -29.13 -3.41 -33.16
C ILE A 1099 -30.46 -2.69 -33.38
N LYS A 1100 -31.31 -3.23 -34.25
CA LYS A 1100 -32.57 -2.61 -34.68
C LYS A 1100 -33.69 -2.78 -33.68
#